data_AF-A0A3M1AMA7-F1
#
_entry.id   AF-A0A3M1AMA7-F1
#
_cell.length_a   1.000
_cell.length_b   1.000
_cell.length_c   1.000
_cell.angle_alpha   90.00
_cell.angle_beta   90.00
_cell.angle_gamma   90.00
#
_symmetry.space_group_name_H-M   'P 1'
#
loop_
_entity.id
_entity.type
_entity.pdbx_description
1 polymer ?
#
loop_
_entity_poly.entity_id
_entity_poly.type
_entity_poly.pdbx_seq_one_letter_code
_entity_poly.pdbx_strand_id
1 'polypeptide(L)'
;MEAAVTEKGKTIQIGSVIHLENGAPGGGFLETRGRVQDKPVITKWQDARIRTFVMTHENPNRDMGSGSWRVLSAAGKATGEPLKVGDKIHLLNMYPGAGYLDSFEWVPNLEPFKDYPMTIGVFTANTPTRGGGPSGTWVVRSATGKADGTPVAAGDAIYLENAYPGAGFLHSYAEEKVTDHPLFEEYDGNQKFVFTAATPTQTHGSHSWTITLSQLLENSYRIQLQWQDESAPWHDGGVFKIGGRMQKPVTALKLTLEDGSKNLTGQVIFQGEKPVNVTAKWHSQNSYTITLPGADDPRLAGIEWHIGSREGQNVAALDVTSADGGQTWQGTITYAGEGPIRLKAIRESGDTRLSAADAAAQTLLKGRISRLDGVIDTTYKLLSDAFAEISGVTLHEALTGSTWDKPAADDTDRDFQLKQLLNLYTLSQNLNAFFRGTLQTLVKDVMIKHQLADTRPPLHLIRACFQRVAADHEIIQQAAIQRRWNKHLDGRFHMSQQAMELLVMDKLAWQAIAPFQHLLENKARQLAVITYLSERTHIHHVPYAPDFVLVGLSYDRVPPASSLFEDTAVSHHDFPSAELLAIPHEIGHHIYEHGCLSDGKTFSQISEQFRDNPYYAWCEELFADLYGCVVAGPLSVLGMQALLISLDRQRFWKDDEEHPTPLLRVFLMAEMLRVLGEIELRQAGPDGTCERYCFDEITAMMDDDWAKILGQWQYERLDEGNGRPHRVYLPDPTASQLDKIVNVKRVVKTVRPIILEFAEYLLNNFKQPVAMPLDTPWNKSAERDDIAFYTEQMRGLRTRDFANKKMRIQWQKAGEGETAIPYPDDTSNPEERLRRILEEWSNSGPTGHGDHPD
;
A
#
# COMPACT_ATOMS: atom_id res chain seq x y z
N MET A 1 19.02 -43.60 -34.70
CA MET A 1 17.88 -44.49 -34.41
C MET A 1 17.91 -45.11 -33.00
N GLU A 2 18.98 -44.98 -32.20
CA GLU A 2 19.09 -45.63 -30.87
C GLU A 2 18.72 -44.77 -29.64
N ALA A 3 18.40 -43.49 -29.82
CA ALA A 3 18.15 -42.54 -28.71
C ALA A 3 16.67 -42.23 -28.41
N ALA A 4 15.74 -42.63 -29.29
CA ALA A 4 14.30 -42.57 -29.02
C ALA A 4 13.84 -43.58 -27.95
N VAL A 5 14.76 -44.46 -27.50
CA VAL A 5 14.49 -45.55 -26.56
C VAL A 5 14.51 -45.10 -25.09
N THR A 6 15.05 -43.92 -24.75
CA THR A 6 15.29 -43.55 -23.33
C THR A 6 14.20 -42.68 -22.66
N GLU A 7 13.23 -42.15 -23.40
CA GLU A 7 12.05 -41.46 -22.81
C GLU A 7 10.71 -42.15 -23.13
N LYS A 8 10.70 -43.04 -24.13
CA LYS A 8 9.54 -43.85 -24.49
C LYS A 8 9.13 -44.70 -23.28
N GLY A 9 7.87 -44.57 -22.86
CA GLY A 9 7.35 -45.26 -21.68
C GLY A 9 7.38 -44.44 -20.37
N LYS A 10 7.99 -43.26 -20.32
CA LYS A 10 7.86 -42.37 -19.16
C LYS A 10 6.43 -41.86 -19.03
N THR A 11 5.86 -41.91 -17.84
CA THR A 11 4.51 -41.41 -17.58
C THR A 11 4.45 -39.88 -17.76
N ILE A 12 3.50 -39.40 -18.55
CA ILE A 12 3.17 -37.98 -18.67
C ILE A 12 2.45 -37.54 -17.39
N GLN A 13 2.81 -36.39 -16.85
CA GLN A 13 2.19 -35.83 -15.64
C GLN A 13 1.45 -34.53 -15.95
N ILE A 14 0.46 -34.18 -15.13
CA ILE A 14 -0.11 -32.83 -15.13
C ILE A 14 1.01 -31.82 -14.86
N GLY A 15 1.07 -30.77 -15.67
CA GLY A 15 2.15 -29.78 -15.69
C GLY A 15 3.30 -30.11 -16.65
N SER A 16 3.38 -31.33 -17.19
CA SER A 16 4.38 -31.69 -18.21
C SER A 16 4.19 -30.83 -19.46
N VAL A 17 5.29 -30.46 -20.09
CA VAL A 17 5.28 -29.89 -21.45
C VAL A 17 5.51 -31.01 -22.43
N ILE A 18 4.66 -31.06 -23.45
CA ILE A 18 4.61 -32.12 -24.43
C ILE A 18 4.72 -31.58 -25.85
N HIS A 19 5.11 -32.46 -26.76
CA HIS A 19 4.87 -32.31 -28.20
C HIS A 19 3.82 -33.32 -28.63
N LEU A 20 3.04 -32.97 -29.65
CA LEU A 20 2.01 -33.82 -30.23
C LEU A 20 2.34 -34.02 -31.70
N GLU A 21 2.88 -35.19 -32.04
CA GLU A 21 3.23 -35.54 -33.41
C GLU A 21 2.04 -36.21 -34.10
N ASN A 22 1.63 -35.69 -35.25
CA ASN A 22 0.50 -36.20 -36.00
C ASN A 22 0.86 -37.50 -36.74
N GLY A 23 -0.02 -38.49 -36.67
CA GLY A 23 0.19 -39.81 -37.28
C GLY A 23 0.03 -39.87 -38.81
N ALA A 24 -0.34 -38.78 -39.50
CA ALA A 24 -0.41 -38.78 -40.96
C ALA A 24 1.00 -38.75 -41.59
N PRO A 25 1.19 -39.31 -42.80
CA PRO A 25 2.43 -39.12 -43.55
C PRO A 25 2.72 -37.63 -43.77
N GLY A 26 3.89 -37.15 -43.34
CA GLY A 26 4.23 -35.73 -43.37
C GLY A 26 3.38 -34.87 -42.41
N GLY A 27 2.75 -35.48 -41.41
CA GLY A 27 1.80 -34.84 -40.51
C GLY A 27 2.42 -33.79 -39.58
N GLY A 28 3.70 -33.93 -39.20
CA GLY A 28 4.42 -32.97 -38.34
C GLY A 28 3.88 -32.87 -36.91
N PHE A 29 4.32 -31.84 -36.18
CA PHE A 29 3.96 -31.58 -34.78
C PHE A 29 2.91 -30.46 -34.68
N LEU A 30 1.98 -30.59 -33.74
CA LEU A 30 0.97 -29.57 -33.44
C LEU A 30 1.64 -28.26 -33.01
N GLU A 31 1.33 -27.17 -33.70
CA GLU A 31 2.03 -25.91 -33.61
C GLU A 31 1.08 -24.70 -33.74
N THR A 32 1.51 -23.55 -33.22
CA THR A 32 0.85 -22.27 -33.42
C THR A 32 1.65 -21.34 -34.33
N ARG A 33 0.98 -20.62 -35.23
CA ARG A 33 1.63 -19.58 -36.05
C ARG A 33 0.66 -18.47 -36.45
N GLY A 34 1.13 -17.22 -36.38
CA GLY A 34 0.40 -16.04 -36.84
C GLY A 34 -0.82 -15.70 -36.01
N ARG A 35 -1.22 -14.43 -35.96
CA ARG A 35 -2.45 -14.04 -35.25
C ARG A 35 -3.65 -14.16 -36.17
N VAL A 36 -4.76 -14.64 -35.62
CA VAL A 36 -6.03 -14.74 -36.38
C VAL A 36 -6.54 -13.36 -36.81
N GLN A 37 -6.28 -12.35 -35.98
CA GLN A 37 -6.67 -10.95 -36.24
C GLN A 37 -5.96 -10.35 -37.47
N ASP A 38 -4.79 -10.88 -37.85
CA ASP A 38 -4.03 -10.40 -39.00
C ASP A 38 -4.63 -10.89 -40.34
N LYS A 39 -5.58 -11.84 -40.28
CA LYS A 39 -6.29 -12.40 -41.44
C LYS A 39 -7.82 -12.34 -41.24
N PRO A 40 -8.42 -11.13 -41.27
CA PRO A 40 -9.83 -10.90 -40.91
C PRO A 40 -10.85 -11.57 -41.84
N VAL A 41 -10.43 -12.08 -43.01
CA VAL A 41 -11.29 -12.77 -44.00
C VAL A 41 -11.76 -14.15 -43.50
N ILE A 42 -11.12 -14.71 -42.48
CA ILE A 42 -11.33 -16.12 -42.08
C ILE A 42 -12.64 -16.35 -41.32
N THR A 43 -13.14 -15.36 -40.57
CA THR A 43 -14.41 -15.48 -39.85
C THR A 43 -15.21 -14.18 -39.92
N LYS A 44 -16.54 -14.32 -40.05
CA LYS A 44 -17.48 -13.19 -39.93
C LYS A 44 -17.60 -12.71 -38.47
N TRP A 45 -17.16 -13.53 -37.51
CA TRP A 45 -17.27 -13.28 -36.07
C TRP A 45 -15.88 -13.12 -35.45
N GLN A 46 -15.43 -11.88 -35.31
CA GLN A 46 -14.17 -11.60 -34.64
C GLN A 46 -14.33 -11.69 -33.12
N ASP A 47 -13.86 -12.79 -32.54
CA ASP A 47 -13.74 -12.92 -31.09
C ASP A 47 -12.34 -12.49 -30.63
N ALA A 48 -12.27 -11.38 -29.88
CA ALA A 48 -11.00 -10.82 -29.41
C ALA A 48 -10.19 -11.76 -28.50
N ARG A 49 -10.79 -12.85 -28.01
CA ARG A 49 -10.16 -13.88 -27.19
C ARG A 49 -9.35 -14.86 -28.01
N ILE A 50 -9.68 -15.06 -29.29
CA ILE A 50 -8.90 -15.90 -30.20
C ILE A 50 -7.56 -15.24 -30.51
N ARG A 51 -6.50 -16.03 -30.52
CA ARG A 51 -5.12 -15.56 -30.62
C ARG A 51 -4.46 -15.98 -31.91
N THR A 52 -4.08 -17.25 -32.04
CA THR A 52 -3.25 -17.74 -33.15
C THR A 52 -3.86 -18.91 -33.89
N PHE A 53 -3.45 -19.12 -35.13
CA PHE A 53 -3.82 -20.34 -35.87
C PHE A 53 -3.12 -21.56 -35.27
N VAL A 54 -3.78 -22.71 -35.37
CA VAL A 54 -3.21 -23.99 -35.01
C VAL A 54 -3.10 -24.84 -36.27
N MET A 55 -1.92 -25.39 -36.48
CA MET A 55 -1.54 -26.17 -37.66
C MET A 55 -0.46 -27.16 -37.24
N THR A 56 0.13 -27.87 -38.19
CA THR A 56 1.30 -28.70 -37.92
C THR A 56 2.57 -28.16 -38.57
N HIS A 57 3.73 -28.53 -38.04
CA HIS A 57 5.05 -28.17 -38.58
C HIS A 57 6.00 -29.35 -38.53
N GLU A 58 6.97 -29.42 -39.44
CA GLU A 58 8.02 -30.45 -39.41
C GLU A 58 8.93 -30.38 -38.16
N ASN A 59 8.98 -29.23 -37.48
CA ASN A 59 9.82 -29.00 -36.32
C ASN A 59 8.94 -29.02 -35.07
N PRO A 60 9.31 -29.77 -34.02
CA PRO A 60 8.51 -29.85 -32.80
C PRO A 60 8.43 -28.53 -32.03
N ASN A 61 9.28 -27.55 -32.38
CA ASN A 61 9.30 -26.25 -31.72
C ASN A 61 10.00 -25.17 -32.58
N ARG A 62 9.36 -24.71 -33.67
CA ARG A 62 9.96 -23.71 -34.58
C ARG A 62 10.37 -22.43 -33.84
N ASP A 63 9.44 -21.81 -33.11
CA ASP A 63 9.65 -20.49 -32.52
C ASP A 63 9.58 -20.56 -30.99
N MET A 64 10.60 -21.11 -30.33
CA MET A 64 10.78 -20.99 -28.86
C MET A 64 9.53 -21.28 -28.00
N GLY A 65 8.71 -22.26 -28.36
CA GLY A 65 7.51 -22.65 -27.62
C GLY A 65 6.31 -22.96 -28.50
N SER A 66 6.34 -22.58 -29.78
CA SER A 66 5.20 -22.66 -30.71
C SER A 66 4.62 -24.07 -30.88
N GLY A 67 5.44 -25.12 -30.84
CA GLY A 67 5.00 -26.52 -30.90
C GLY A 67 4.88 -27.21 -29.55
N SER A 68 5.20 -26.51 -28.46
CA SER A 68 5.27 -27.05 -27.10
C SER A 68 4.01 -26.71 -26.30
N TRP A 69 3.41 -27.70 -25.65
CA TRP A 69 2.13 -27.56 -24.97
C TRP A 69 2.23 -28.04 -23.52
N ARG A 70 1.89 -27.20 -22.54
CA ARG A 70 1.77 -27.61 -21.14
C ARG A 70 0.41 -28.27 -20.91
N VAL A 71 0.44 -29.48 -20.38
CA VAL A 71 -0.75 -30.22 -19.97
C VAL A 71 -1.25 -29.66 -18.64
N LEU A 72 -2.47 -29.15 -18.60
CA LEU A 72 -3.11 -28.65 -17.38
C LEU A 72 -4.38 -29.45 -17.12
N SER A 73 -4.69 -29.72 -15.85
CA SER A 73 -5.93 -30.40 -15.52
C SER A 73 -7.14 -29.48 -15.73
N ALA A 74 -8.18 -29.97 -16.41
CA ALA A 74 -9.49 -29.33 -16.45
C ALA A 74 -10.46 -29.89 -15.38
N ALA A 75 -9.98 -30.85 -14.57
CA ALA A 75 -10.77 -31.54 -13.55
C ALA A 75 -10.15 -31.44 -12.14
N GLY A 76 -9.21 -30.51 -11.93
CA GLY A 76 -8.65 -30.20 -10.61
C GLY A 76 -7.53 -31.13 -10.11
N LYS A 77 -6.92 -31.96 -10.97
CA LYS A 77 -5.74 -32.74 -10.58
C LYS A 77 -4.54 -31.84 -10.33
N ALA A 78 -3.74 -32.18 -9.31
CA ALA A 78 -2.53 -31.45 -8.95
C ALA A 78 -1.40 -31.65 -9.96
N THR A 79 -0.53 -30.65 -10.08
CA THR A 79 0.73 -30.75 -10.85
C THR A 79 1.60 -31.90 -10.33
N GLY A 80 2.17 -32.68 -11.23
CA GLY A 80 2.98 -33.88 -10.93
C GLY A 80 2.17 -35.17 -10.87
N GLU A 81 0.83 -35.12 -10.80
CA GLU A 81 0.01 -36.33 -10.89
C GLU A 81 0.07 -36.95 -12.29
N PRO A 82 0.00 -38.29 -12.42
CA PRO A 82 -0.08 -38.95 -13.72
C PRO A 82 -1.29 -38.50 -14.55
N LEU A 83 -1.05 -38.11 -15.81
CA LEU A 83 -2.07 -37.98 -16.82
C LEU A 83 -2.58 -39.38 -17.18
N LYS A 84 -3.90 -39.56 -17.19
CA LYS A 84 -4.57 -40.83 -17.47
C LYS A 84 -5.49 -40.71 -18.69
N VAL A 85 -5.69 -41.83 -19.38
CA VAL A 85 -6.74 -41.95 -20.40
C VAL A 85 -8.10 -41.66 -19.75
N GLY A 86 -8.94 -40.88 -20.40
CA GLY A 86 -10.22 -40.37 -19.89
C GLY A 86 -10.12 -39.03 -19.17
N ASP A 87 -8.92 -38.53 -18.87
CA ASP A 87 -8.76 -37.23 -18.21
C ASP A 87 -9.18 -36.07 -19.12
N LYS A 88 -9.80 -35.06 -18.49
CA LYS A 88 -10.05 -33.76 -19.11
C LYS A 88 -8.88 -32.82 -18.85
N ILE A 89 -8.35 -32.24 -19.93
CA ILE A 89 -7.19 -31.36 -19.89
C ILE A 89 -7.43 -30.06 -20.66
N HIS A 90 -6.62 -29.06 -20.32
CA HIS A 90 -6.34 -27.92 -21.18
C HIS A 90 -4.91 -28.03 -21.68
N LEU A 91 -4.66 -27.58 -22.90
CA LEU A 91 -3.32 -27.51 -23.48
C LEU A 91 -2.94 -26.03 -23.63
N LEU A 92 -2.01 -25.56 -22.81
CA LEU A 92 -1.48 -24.20 -22.88
C LEU A 92 -0.24 -24.19 -23.78
N ASN A 93 -0.27 -23.44 -24.87
CA ASN A 93 0.90 -23.28 -25.73
C ASN A 93 2.00 -22.47 -25.02
N MET A 94 3.25 -22.87 -25.20
CA MET A 94 4.40 -22.24 -24.54
C MET A 94 4.95 -21.03 -25.29
N TYR A 95 4.46 -20.74 -26.50
CA TYR A 95 4.78 -19.50 -27.21
C TYR A 95 4.13 -18.29 -26.52
N PRO A 96 4.90 -17.22 -26.23
CA PRO A 96 4.37 -16.04 -25.56
C PRO A 96 3.13 -15.47 -26.25
N GLY A 97 2.02 -15.39 -25.52
CA GLY A 97 0.76 -14.82 -26.00
C GLY A 97 -0.10 -15.73 -26.88
N ALA A 98 0.32 -16.97 -27.17
CA ALA A 98 -0.49 -17.92 -27.95
C ALA A 98 -1.72 -18.40 -27.16
N GLY A 99 -1.59 -18.80 -25.90
CA GLY A 99 -2.74 -19.21 -25.07
C GLY A 99 -3.13 -20.69 -25.20
N TYR A 100 -4.39 -21.02 -24.94
CA TYR A 100 -4.90 -22.40 -24.81
C TYR A 100 -5.47 -22.94 -26.12
N LEU A 101 -5.22 -24.21 -26.43
CA LEU A 101 -5.84 -24.91 -27.56
C LEU A 101 -7.37 -24.95 -27.41
N ASP A 102 -8.08 -24.45 -28.41
CA ASP A 102 -9.54 -24.27 -28.34
C ASP A 102 -10.21 -24.48 -29.70
N SER A 103 -11.41 -25.05 -29.70
CA SER A 103 -12.27 -25.18 -30.88
C SER A 103 -13.16 -23.95 -31.06
N PHE A 104 -13.10 -23.29 -32.22
CA PHE A 104 -13.89 -22.10 -32.52
C PHE A 104 -14.45 -22.11 -33.93
N GLU A 105 -15.74 -21.76 -34.00
CA GLU A 105 -16.53 -21.58 -35.22
C GLU A 105 -16.68 -22.83 -36.09
N TRP A 106 -17.91 -23.09 -36.52
CA TRP A 106 -18.19 -24.22 -37.41
C TRP A 106 -17.50 -23.98 -38.75
N VAL A 107 -16.86 -25.01 -39.30
CA VAL A 107 -16.09 -24.89 -40.54
C VAL A 107 -16.90 -24.30 -41.70
N PRO A 108 -18.19 -24.61 -41.91
CA PRO A 108 -19.02 -23.93 -42.91
C PRO A 108 -19.12 -22.40 -42.78
N ASN A 109 -18.83 -21.84 -41.60
CA ASN A 109 -18.81 -20.41 -41.34
C ASN A 109 -17.40 -19.79 -41.46
N LEU A 110 -16.36 -20.62 -41.61
CA LEU A 110 -15.00 -20.19 -41.89
C LEU A 110 -14.83 -20.10 -43.41
N GLU A 111 -15.06 -18.92 -43.98
CA GLU A 111 -15.22 -18.74 -45.44
C GLU A 111 -14.10 -19.38 -46.29
N PRO A 112 -12.80 -19.30 -45.92
CA PRO A 112 -11.72 -19.96 -46.69
C PRO A 112 -11.72 -21.49 -46.58
N PHE A 113 -12.36 -22.05 -45.54
CA PHE A 113 -12.37 -23.48 -45.24
C PHE A 113 -13.76 -24.12 -45.35
N LYS A 114 -14.77 -23.38 -45.80
CA LYS A 114 -16.19 -23.80 -45.74
C LYS A 114 -16.51 -25.11 -46.45
N ASP A 115 -15.70 -25.46 -47.46
CA ASP A 115 -15.85 -26.67 -48.26
C ASP A 115 -15.03 -27.85 -47.70
N TYR A 116 -14.24 -27.62 -46.65
CA TYR A 116 -13.50 -28.69 -45.98
C TYR A 116 -14.50 -29.56 -45.23
N PRO A 117 -14.38 -30.90 -45.28
CA PRO A 117 -15.31 -31.81 -44.62
C PRO A 117 -15.11 -31.87 -43.10
N MET A 118 -14.61 -30.81 -42.47
CA MET A 118 -14.27 -30.73 -41.05
C MET A 118 -15.44 -30.15 -40.24
N THR A 119 -15.39 -30.27 -38.91
CA THR A 119 -16.49 -29.89 -38.02
C THR A 119 -16.34 -28.45 -37.49
N ILE A 120 -15.34 -28.19 -36.65
CA ILE A 120 -15.08 -26.87 -36.04
C ILE A 120 -13.61 -26.51 -36.23
N GLY A 121 -13.32 -25.22 -36.46
CA GLY A 121 -11.95 -24.69 -36.50
C GLY A 121 -11.19 -24.88 -35.19
N VAL A 122 -9.87 -25.04 -35.25
CA VAL A 122 -9.02 -25.10 -34.06
C VAL A 122 -8.02 -23.95 -34.07
N PHE A 123 -7.99 -23.24 -32.96
CA PHE A 123 -7.19 -22.06 -32.75
C PHE A 123 -6.64 -22.09 -31.32
N THR A 124 -5.95 -21.02 -30.93
CA THR A 124 -5.73 -20.75 -29.51
C THR A 124 -6.60 -19.61 -29.00
N ALA A 125 -6.87 -19.63 -27.69
CA ALA A 125 -7.62 -18.60 -26.98
C ALA A 125 -6.87 -18.10 -25.74
N ASN A 126 -7.14 -16.88 -25.30
CA ASN A 126 -6.55 -16.32 -24.07
C ASN A 126 -7.05 -16.97 -22.77
N THR A 127 -8.11 -17.76 -22.84
CA THR A 127 -8.77 -18.44 -21.71
C THR A 127 -8.95 -19.92 -22.03
N PRO A 128 -8.90 -20.82 -21.02
CA PRO A 128 -9.02 -22.27 -21.23
C PRO A 128 -10.44 -22.74 -21.59
N THR A 129 -11.45 -21.89 -21.36
CA THR A 129 -12.87 -22.15 -21.64
C THR A 129 -13.53 -20.88 -22.15
N ARG A 130 -13.65 -20.74 -23.47
CA ARG A 130 -14.20 -19.52 -24.06
C ARG A 130 -15.72 -19.45 -23.85
N GLY A 131 -16.20 -18.31 -23.34
CA GLY A 131 -17.63 -18.05 -23.13
C GLY A 131 -18.28 -18.90 -22.04
N GLY A 132 -17.48 -19.46 -21.12
CA GLY A 132 -17.97 -20.37 -20.06
C GLY A 132 -18.29 -21.79 -20.54
N GLY A 133 -18.13 -22.08 -21.84
CA GLY A 133 -18.32 -23.40 -22.43
C GLY A 133 -17.02 -24.23 -22.49
N PRO A 134 -17.12 -25.56 -22.71
CA PRO A 134 -15.97 -26.46 -22.66
C PRO A 134 -15.13 -26.49 -23.97
N SER A 135 -15.10 -25.41 -24.76
CA SER A 135 -14.45 -25.34 -26.08
C SER A 135 -12.93 -25.58 -26.07
N GLY A 136 -12.26 -25.27 -24.96
CA GLY A 136 -10.82 -25.51 -24.78
C GLY A 136 -10.53 -26.71 -23.86
N THR A 137 -11.55 -27.53 -23.58
CA THR A 137 -11.40 -28.75 -22.78
C THR A 137 -11.30 -29.96 -23.69
N TRP A 138 -10.26 -30.76 -23.51
CA TRP A 138 -9.97 -31.93 -24.32
C TRP A 138 -9.92 -33.18 -23.44
N VAL A 139 -10.58 -34.26 -23.86
CA VAL A 139 -10.54 -35.56 -23.21
C VAL A 139 -9.48 -36.42 -23.89
N VAL A 140 -8.54 -36.93 -23.11
CA VAL A 140 -7.48 -37.79 -23.64
C VAL A 140 -8.03 -39.19 -23.85
N ARG A 141 -8.05 -39.67 -25.09
CA ARG A 141 -8.47 -41.04 -25.45
C ARG A 141 -7.28 -41.86 -25.94
N SER A 142 -7.33 -43.16 -25.75
CA SER A 142 -6.30 -44.05 -26.28
C SER A 142 -6.58 -44.39 -27.75
N ALA A 143 -5.60 -44.20 -28.62
CA ALA A 143 -5.67 -44.68 -30.01
C ALA A 143 -5.35 -46.18 -30.14
N THR A 144 -4.85 -46.81 -29.07
CA THR A 144 -4.44 -48.22 -29.02
C THR A 144 -5.37 -49.08 -28.15
N GLY A 145 -6.48 -48.52 -27.68
CA GLY A 145 -7.48 -49.26 -26.90
C GLY A 145 -7.16 -49.43 -25.41
N LYS A 146 -6.24 -48.63 -24.84
CA LYS A 146 -6.05 -48.60 -23.38
C LYS A 146 -7.33 -48.11 -22.68
N ALA A 147 -7.68 -48.76 -21.57
CA ALA A 147 -8.86 -48.42 -20.78
C ALA A 147 -8.70 -47.06 -20.06
N ASP A 148 -9.83 -46.37 -19.84
CA ASP A 148 -9.89 -45.16 -19.02
C ASP A 148 -9.26 -45.41 -17.62
N GLY A 149 -8.54 -44.42 -17.11
CA GLY A 149 -7.75 -44.50 -15.87
C GLY A 149 -6.32 -45.01 -16.05
N THR A 150 -5.96 -45.57 -17.21
CA THR A 150 -4.58 -46.01 -17.49
C THR A 150 -3.66 -44.81 -17.66
N PRO A 151 -2.48 -44.75 -17.01
CA PRO A 151 -1.51 -43.69 -17.23
C PRO A 151 -1.07 -43.58 -18.70
N VAL A 152 -0.98 -42.34 -19.19
CA VAL A 152 -0.46 -42.01 -20.52
C VAL A 152 1.05 -41.90 -20.41
N ALA A 153 1.76 -42.54 -21.33
CA ALA A 153 3.22 -42.49 -21.40
C ALA A 153 3.71 -41.80 -22.67
N ALA A 154 4.90 -41.20 -22.61
CA ALA A 154 5.59 -40.67 -23.77
C ALA A 154 5.79 -41.78 -24.83
N GLY A 155 5.42 -41.49 -26.07
CA GLY A 155 5.35 -42.41 -27.19
C GLY A 155 3.99 -43.10 -27.37
N ASP A 156 3.01 -42.87 -26.50
CA ASP A 156 1.65 -43.36 -26.71
C ASP A 156 0.97 -42.61 -27.86
N ALA A 157 0.21 -43.34 -28.67
CA ALA A 157 -0.74 -42.75 -29.59
C ALA A 157 -2.07 -42.47 -28.87
N ILE A 158 -2.51 -41.21 -28.94
CA ILE A 158 -3.74 -40.71 -28.31
C ILE A 158 -4.66 -40.04 -29.33
N TYR A 159 -5.94 -39.93 -28.97
CA TYR A 159 -6.87 -38.97 -29.57
C TYR A 159 -7.19 -37.88 -28.55
N LEU A 160 -7.44 -36.67 -29.03
CA LEU A 160 -7.94 -35.56 -28.20
C LEU A 160 -9.37 -35.26 -28.63
N GLU A 161 -10.33 -35.70 -27.82
CA GLU A 161 -11.76 -35.46 -28.03
C GLU A 161 -12.13 -34.12 -27.39
N ASN A 162 -12.62 -33.16 -28.16
CA ASN A 162 -13.07 -31.89 -27.62
C ASN A 162 -14.38 -32.09 -26.84
N ALA A 163 -14.46 -31.52 -25.63
CA ALA A 163 -15.63 -31.67 -24.77
C ALA A 163 -16.81 -30.76 -25.18
N TYR A 164 -16.65 -29.90 -26.19
CA TYR A 164 -17.74 -29.13 -26.77
C TYR A 164 -18.69 -30.04 -27.58
N PRO A 165 -20.00 -29.99 -27.32
CA PRO A 165 -20.96 -30.85 -28.00
C PRO A 165 -20.87 -30.76 -29.52
N GLY A 166 -20.68 -31.91 -30.17
CA GLY A 166 -20.62 -32.02 -31.63
C GLY A 166 -19.27 -31.67 -32.26
N ALA A 167 -18.27 -31.24 -31.49
CA ALA A 167 -16.94 -30.90 -32.02
C ALA A 167 -16.16 -32.13 -32.49
N GLY A 168 -16.17 -33.23 -31.72
CA GLY A 168 -15.45 -34.46 -32.08
C GLY A 168 -13.96 -34.40 -31.73
N PHE A 169 -13.08 -34.92 -32.58
CA PHE A 169 -11.66 -35.15 -32.30
C PHE A 169 -10.73 -34.17 -33.01
N LEU A 170 -9.61 -33.79 -32.37
CA LEU A 170 -8.55 -33.01 -32.99
C LEU A 170 -7.96 -33.74 -34.21
N HIS A 171 -7.98 -33.10 -35.36
CA HIS A 171 -7.70 -33.70 -36.66
C HIS A 171 -6.81 -32.80 -37.53
N SER A 172 -5.78 -33.37 -38.16
CA SER A 172 -5.03 -32.69 -39.22
C SER A 172 -5.69 -32.92 -40.57
N TYR A 173 -5.86 -31.89 -41.40
CA TYR A 173 -6.41 -32.02 -42.76
C TYR A 173 -5.30 -32.25 -43.77
N ALA A 174 -5.35 -33.33 -44.57
CA ALA A 174 -4.20 -33.82 -45.33
C ALA A 174 -4.21 -33.55 -46.85
N GLU A 175 -5.28 -32.98 -47.42
CA GLU A 175 -5.34 -32.81 -48.89
C GLU A 175 -4.40 -31.71 -49.40
N GLU A 176 -4.16 -30.68 -48.61
CA GLU A 176 -3.33 -29.52 -48.98
C GLU A 176 -2.23 -29.31 -47.95
N LYS A 177 -1.10 -28.72 -48.34
CA LYS A 177 -0.20 -28.11 -47.37
C LYS A 177 -0.73 -26.74 -46.99
N VAL A 178 -0.41 -26.26 -45.78
CA VAL A 178 -0.79 -24.91 -45.34
C VAL A 178 -0.34 -23.85 -46.37
N THR A 179 0.86 -24.00 -46.90
CA THR A 179 1.44 -23.09 -47.90
C THR A 179 0.81 -23.16 -49.28
N ASP A 180 0.03 -24.20 -49.59
CA ASP A 180 -0.69 -24.30 -50.87
C ASP A 180 -1.95 -23.42 -50.87
N HIS A 181 -2.41 -23.00 -49.69
CA HIS A 181 -3.57 -22.13 -49.54
C HIS A 181 -3.16 -20.66 -49.73
N PRO A 182 -3.79 -19.88 -50.64
CA PRO A 182 -3.36 -18.52 -51.00
C PRO A 182 -3.25 -17.53 -49.82
N LEU A 183 -4.03 -17.74 -48.76
CA LEU A 183 -3.97 -16.92 -47.54
C LEU A 183 -2.77 -17.22 -46.63
N PHE A 184 -2.01 -18.30 -46.84
CA PHE A 184 -0.97 -18.77 -45.92
C PHE A 184 0.33 -19.16 -46.64
N GLU A 185 0.56 -18.66 -47.85
CA GLU A 185 1.78 -18.92 -48.63
C GLU A 185 3.05 -18.53 -47.87
N GLU A 186 2.97 -17.55 -46.95
CA GLU A 186 4.10 -17.08 -46.15
C GLU A 186 4.43 -17.99 -44.93
N TYR A 187 3.70 -19.10 -44.74
CA TYR A 187 3.81 -19.96 -43.57
C TYR A 187 4.74 -21.17 -43.83
N ASP A 188 5.94 -20.91 -44.34
CA ASP A 188 6.91 -21.95 -44.71
C ASP A 188 7.23 -22.94 -43.57
N GLY A 189 7.38 -24.21 -43.92
CA GLY A 189 7.60 -25.33 -42.98
C GLY A 189 6.33 -25.87 -42.29
N ASN A 190 5.22 -25.13 -42.32
CA ASN A 190 3.94 -25.65 -41.84
C ASN A 190 3.34 -26.67 -42.80
N GLN A 191 2.93 -27.80 -42.25
CA GLN A 191 2.48 -28.95 -43.03
C GLN A 191 0.98 -28.91 -43.24
N LYS A 192 0.17 -29.15 -42.20
CA LYS A 192 -1.28 -29.37 -42.33
C LYS A 192 -2.09 -28.42 -41.44
N PHE A 193 -3.27 -28.01 -41.91
CA PHE A 193 -4.25 -27.30 -41.04
C PHE A 193 -4.83 -28.27 -40.01
N VAL A 194 -5.24 -27.73 -38.86
CA VAL A 194 -5.82 -28.52 -37.76
C VAL A 194 -7.23 -28.03 -37.45
N PHE A 195 -8.15 -29.00 -37.35
CA PHE A 195 -9.57 -28.80 -37.10
C PHE A 195 -10.06 -29.83 -36.07
N THR A 196 -11.37 -29.86 -35.85
CA THR A 196 -12.05 -31.00 -35.24
C THR A 196 -12.86 -31.77 -36.27
N ALA A 197 -13.09 -33.06 -36.02
CA ALA A 197 -13.84 -33.96 -36.88
C ALA A 197 -14.71 -34.92 -36.06
N ALA A 198 -15.95 -35.16 -36.50
CA ALA A 198 -16.94 -35.94 -35.77
C ALA A 198 -16.51 -37.41 -35.50
N THR A 199 -15.73 -38.03 -36.37
CA THR A 199 -15.34 -39.44 -36.25
C THR A 199 -13.85 -39.67 -36.55
N PRO A 200 -13.15 -40.57 -35.82
CA PRO A 200 -11.73 -40.86 -36.04
C PRO A 200 -11.40 -41.51 -37.41
N THR A 201 -12.42 -41.96 -38.16
CA THR A 201 -12.29 -42.72 -39.42
C THR A 201 -12.36 -41.84 -40.66
N GLN A 202 -12.35 -40.52 -40.53
CA GLN A 202 -12.41 -39.63 -41.69
C GLN A 202 -11.16 -39.78 -42.57
N THR A 203 -11.36 -39.92 -43.88
CA THR A 203 -10.33 -40.39 -44.85
C THR A 203 -9.30 -39.34 -45.25
N HIS A 204 -9.42 -38.09 -44.79
CA HIS A 204 -8.67 -36.93 -45.29
C HIS A 204 -7.64 -36.39 -44.28
N GLY A 205 -7.01 -37.26 -43.49
CA GLY A 205 -6.06 -36.82 -42.47
C GLY A 205 -5.73 -37.83 -41.37
N SER A 206 -5.33 -37.33 -40.20
CA SER A 206 -5.11 -38.15 -39.02
C SER A 206 -5.62 -37.48 -37.74
N HIS A 207 -6.34 -38.26 -36.94
CA HIS A 207 -6.79 -37.91 -35.59
C HIS A 207 -5.81 -38.42 -34.52
N SER A 208 -4.87 -39.30 -34.91
CA SER A 208 -3.90 -39.91 -34.01
C SER A 208 -2.73 -38.97 -33.78
N TRP A 209 -2.40 -38.76 -32.50
CA TRP A 209 -1.28 -37.95 -32.07
C TRP A 209 -0.36 -38.78 -31.18
N THR A 210 0.91 -38.88 -31.51
CA THR A 210 1.92 -39.44 -30.61
C THR A 210 2.34 -38.37 -29.62
N ILE A 211 2.09 -38.60 -28.34
CA ILE A 211 2.47 -37.68 -27.26
C ILE A 211 3.92 -37.93 -26.85
N THR A 212 4.76 -36.91 -26.86
CA THR A 212 6.15 -37.00 -26.37
C THR A 212 6.43 -35.92 -25.34
N LEU A 213 7.38 -36.15 -24.43
CA LEU A 213 7.82 -35.12 -23.51
C LEU A 213 8.69 -34.11 -24.26
N SER A 214 8.40 -32.83 -24.09
CA SER A 214 9.25 -31.76 -24.59
C SER A 214 10.42 -31.55 -23.64
N GLN A 215 11.62 -31.34 -24.19
CA GLN A 215 12.80 -30.95 -23.41
C GLN A 215 12.81 -29.47 -23.02
N LEU A 216 11.84 -28.68 -23.48
CA LEU A 216 11.67 -27.28 -23.10
C LEU A 216 11.01 -27.16 -21.73
N LEU A 217 11.77 -27.34 -20.65
CA LEU A 217 11.33 -26.93 -19.31
C LEU A 217 12.51 -26.46 -18.42
N GLU A 218 12.30 -25.26 -17.86
CA GLU A 218 12.84 -24.71 -16.59
C GLU A 218 14.36 -24.56 -16.43
N ASN A 219 14.95 -23.53 -17.04
CA ASN A 219 16.33 -23.07 -16.76
C ASN A 219 16.48 -21.55 -16.98
N SER A 220 15.41 -20.79 -16.71
CA SER A 220 15.44 -19.33 -16.69
C SER A 220 15.88 -18.84 -15.31
N TYR A 221 16.74 -17.84 -15.27
CA TYR A 221 17.27 -17.26 -14.04
C TYR A 221 17.10 -15.75 -14.12
N ARG A 222 16.40 -15.18 -13.14
CA ARG A 222 16.34 -13.73 -12.96
C ARG A 222 17.62 -13.28 -12.26
N ILE A 223 18.36 -12.40 -12.92
CA ILE A 223 19.67 -11.95 -12.50
C ILE A 223 19.55 -10.62 -11.76
N GLN A 224 20.31 -10.47 -10.68
CA GLN A 224 20.58 -9.18 -10.06
C GLN A 224 22.09 -8.93 -10.02
N LEU A 225 22.48 -7.69 -10.30
CA LEU A 225 23.86 -7.25 -10.41
C LEU A 225 24.17 -6.18 -9.36
N GLN A 226 25.37 -6.21 -8.82
CA GLN A 226 25.87 -5.20 -7.89
C GLN A 226 27.27 -4.79 -8.33
N TRP A 227 27.42 -3.53 -8.72
CA TRP A 227 28.69 -2.89 -9.05
C TRP A 227 29.11 -1.96 -7.90
N GLN A 228 30.40 -1.69 -7.74
CA GLN A 228 31.02 -0.99 -6.59
C GLN A 228 31.10 -1.85 -5.29
N ASP A 229 31.14 -1.20 -4.13
CA ASP A 229 31.35 -1.85 -2.82
C ASP A 229 30.12 -2.63 -2.32
N GLU A 230 30.27 -3.31 -1.17
CA GLU A 230 29.22 -4.18 -0.60
C GLU A 230 27.93 -3.48 -0.20
N SER A 231 27.95 -2.16 -0.07
CA SER A 231 26.78 -1.36 0.31
C SER A 231 25.94 -0.89 -0.88
N ALA A 232 26.43 -1.01 -2.12
CA ALA A 232 25.72 -0.59 -3.31
C ALA A 232 24.41 -1.37 -3.52
N PRO A 233 23.33 -0.75 -4.03
CA PRO A 233 22.07 -1.46 -4.28
C PRO A 233 22.22 -2.54 -5.37
N TRP A 234 21.35 -3.57 -5.30
CA TRP A 234 21.22 -4.57 -6.36
C TRP A 234 20.34 -4.03 -7.49
N HIS A 235 20.79 -4.21 -8.72
CA HIS A 235 20.10 -3.77 -9.93
C HIS A 235 19.63 -4.96 -10.77
N ASP A 236 18.60 -4.78 -11.57
CA ASP A 236 18.11 -5.82 -12.48
C ASP A 236 19.17 -6.16 -13.53
N GLY A 237 19.54 -7.43 -13.62
CA GLY A 237 20.47 -8.00 -14.59
C GLY A 237 19.77 -8.69 -15.75
N GLY A 238 18.44 -8.68 -15.81
CA GLY A 238 17.64 -9.34 -16.83
C GLY A 238 17.44 -10.83 -16.58
N VAL A 239 17.02 -11.57 -17.61
CA VAL A 239 16.75 -13.01 -17.52
C VAL A 239 17.74 -13.78 -18.38
N PHE A 240 18.45 -14.72 -17.75
CA PHE A 240 19.35 -15.63 -18.44
C PHE A 240 18.66 -16.97 -18.64
N LYS A 241 18.96 -17.66 -19.73
CA LYS A 241 18.51 -19.03 -19.98
C LYS A 241 19.74 -19.91 -20.09
N ILE A 242 20.02 -20.68 -19.06
CA ILE A 242 21.29 -21.41 -18.92
C ILE A 242 21.00 -22.82 -18.41
N GLY A 243 21.28 -23.80 -19.27
CA GLY A 243 21.02 -25.21 -19.03
C GLY A 243 20.44 -25.89 -20.28
N GLY A 244 20.04 -27.15 -20.15
CA GLY A 244 19.47 -27.89 -21.29
C GLY A 244 19.01 -29.29 -20.94
N ARG A 245 18.92 -29.59 -19.64
CA ARG A 245 18.54 -30.91 -19.13
C ARG A 245 17.37 -30.75 -18.17
N MET A 246 16.29 -31.47 -18.43
CA MET A 246 15.15 -31.56 -17.51
C MET A 246 15.59 -32.13 -16.16
N GLN A 247 15.11 -31.54 -15.06
CA GLN A 247 15.33 -31.98 -13.67
C GLN A 247 16.80 -32.01 -13.19
N LYS A 248 17.74 -31.49 -13.98
CA LYS A 248 19.15 -31.34 -13.60
C LYS A 248 19.58 -29.89 -13.83
N PRO A 249 19.22 -28.96 -12.95
CA PRO A 249 19.66 -27.57 -13.05
C PRO A 249 21.18 -27.45 -12.95
N VAL A 250 21.71 -26.34 -13.45
CA VAL A 250 23.12 -26.00 -13.33
C VAL A 250 23.40 -25.56 -11.88
N THR A 251 24.34 -26.25 -11.22
CA THR A 251 24.76 -25.97 -9.84
C THR A 251 26.08 -25.20 -9.78
N ALA A 252 26.87 -25.20 -10.85
CA ALA A 252 27.99 -24.29 -11.01
C ALA A 252 28.27 -24.05 -12.50
N LEU A 253 28.71 -22.85 -12.84
CA LEU A 253 29.09 -22.48 -14.19
C LEU A 253 30.26 -21.51 -14.14
N LYS A 254 31.32 -21.83 -14.88
CA LYS A 254 32.47 -20.97 -15.08
C LYS A 254 32.76 -20.86 -16.57
N LEU A 255 32.59 -19.66 -17.12
CA LEU A 255 32.81 -19.33 -18.52
C LEU A 255 33.72 -18.12 -18.63
N THR A 256 34.61 -18.15 -19.62
CA THR A 256 35.49 -17.03 -19.98
C THR A 256 35.52 -16.87 -21.49
N LEU A 257 35.65 -15.62 -21.94
CA LEU A 257 35.81 -15.28 -23.36
C LEU A 257 37.07 -15.95 -23.90
N GLU A 258 36.94 -16.61 -25.04
CA GLU A 258 38.08 -17.13 -25.78
C GLU A 258 38.78 -15.99 -26.53
N ASP A 259 40.11 -15.91 -26.42
CA ASP A 259 40.93 -14.81 -26.92
C ASP A 259 40.62 -14.45 -28.39
N GLY A 260 40.31 -13.17 -28.63
CA GLY A 260 40.02 -12.65 -29.96
C GLY A 260 38.69 -13.09 -30.58
N SER A 261 37.82 -13.78 -29.84
CA SER A 261 36.52 -14.27 -30.31
C SER A 261 35.33 -13.67 -29.53
N LYS A 262 34.10 -13.97 -29.96
CA LYS A 262 32.86 -13.73 -29.19
C LYS A 262 32.40 -14.97 -28.40
N ASN A 263 33.14 -16.07 -28.47
CA ASN A 263 32.75 -17.35 -27.88
C ASN A 263 33.18 -17.40 -26.41
N LEU A 264 32.42 -18.15 -25.63
CA LEU A 264 32.72 -18.44 -24.23
C LEU A 264 33.12 -19.91 -24.09
N THR A 265 34.14 -20.19 -23.29
CA THR A 265 34.58 -21.55 -22.98
C THR A 265 34.73 -21.72 -21.48
N GLY A 266 34.56 -22.93 -20.98
CA GLY A 266 34.81 -23.23 -19.57
C GLY A 266 34.16 -24.53 -19.11
N GLN A 267 33.59 -24.52 -17.91
CA GLN A 267 33.01 -25.71 -17.27
C GLN A 267 31.61 -25.44 -16.71
N VAL A 268 30.75 -26.45 -16.82
CA VAL A 268 29.42 -26.48 -16.21
C VAL A 268 29.29 -27.73 -15.34
N ILE A 269 28.61 -27.59 -14.20
CA ILE A 269 28.22 -28.69 -13.32
C ILE A 269 26.70 -28.73 -13.26
N PHE A 270 26.11 -29.86 -13.64
CA PHE A 270 24.68 -30.12 -13.45
C PHE A 270 24.45 -30.84 -12.11
N GLN A 271 23.27 -30.66 -11.52
CA GLN A 271 22.91 -31.28 -10.24
C GLN A 271 23.18 -32.80 -10.25
N GLY A 272 23.99 -33.26 -9.30
CA GLY A 272 24.36 -34.67 -9.15
C GLY A 272 25.41 -35.19 -10.14
N GLU A 273 26.05 -34.32 -10.92
CA GLU A 273 27.06 -34.70 -11.92
C GLU A 273 28.46 -34.12 -11.62
N LYS A 274 29.48 -34.68 -12.30
CA LYS A 274 30.84 -34.13 -12.30
C LYS A 274 30.95 -32.96 -13.29
N PRO A 275 31.91 -32.03 -13.11
CA PRO A 275 32.15 -30.96 -14.07
C PRO A 275 32.38 -31.48 -15.49
N VAL A 276 31.77 -30.80 -16.46
CA VAL A 276 31.95 -31.05 -17.89
C VAL A 276 32.37 -29.76 -18.59
N ASN A 277 33.29 -29.88 -19.55
CA ASN A 277 33.69 -28.75 -20.37
C ASN A 277 32.50 -28.28 -21.21
N VAL A 278 32.42 -26.99 -21.49
CA VAL A 278 31.36 -26.40 -22.30
C VAL A 278 31.95 -25.33 -23.21
N THR A 279 31.51 -25.33 -24.47
CA THR A 279 31.80 -24.27 -25.44
C THR A 279 30.48 -23.62 -25.83
N ALA A 280 30.38 -22.32 -25.61
CA ALA A 280 29.24 -21.49 -25.97
C ALA A 280 29.64 -20.61 -27.15
N LYS A 281 29.25 -21.02 -28.36
CA LYS A 281 29.55 -20.34 -29.61
C LYS A 281 28.53 -19.23 -29.85
N TRP A 282 28.99 -18.01 -30.07
CA TRP A 282 28.10 -16.87 -30.28
C TRP A 282 27.25 -17.07 -31.54
N HIS A 283 25.93 -16.86 -31.42
CA HIS A 283 24.97 -16.94 -32.52
C HIS A 283 24.41 -15.54 -32.86
N SER A 284 23.82 -14.88 -31.86
CA SER A 284 23.25 -13.54 -31.98
C SER A 284 23.33 -12.81 -30.62
N GLN A 285 22.78 -11.60 -30.50
CA GLN A 285 22.89 -10.80 -29.26
C GLN A 285 22.52 -11.62 -28.02
N ASN A 286 23.47 -11.79 -27.09
CA ASN A 286 23.36 -12.61 -25.89
C ASN A 286 22.97 -14.10 -26.09
N SER A 287 22.83 -14.59 -27.33
CA SER A 287 22.46 -15.97 -27.64
C SER A 287 23.67 -16.79 -28.10
N TYR A 288 23.82 -17.98 -27.52
CA TYR A 288 24.96 -18.85 -27.73
C TYR A 288 24.49 -20.28 -27.99
N THR A 289 25.00 -20.87 -29.07
CA THR A 289 24.86 -22.32 -29.32
C THR A 289 25.85 -23.07 -28.45
N ILE A 290 25.38 -24.07 -27.71
CA ILE A 290 26.15 -24.79 -26.71
C ILE A 290 26.63 -26.14 -27.22
N THR A 291 27.90 -26.42 -27.01
CA THR A 291 28.54 -27.72 -27.24
C THR A 291 29.02 -28.29 -25.91
N LEU A 292 28.59 -29.52 -25.61
CA LEU A 292 29.01 -30.30 -24.45
C LEU A 292 29.70 -31.60 -24.90
N PRO A 293 30.56 -32.24 -24.09
CA PRO A 293 31.10 -33.56 -24.36
C PRO A 293 29.98 -34.57 -24.66
N GLY A 294 30.06 -35.23 -25.83
CA GLY A 294 28.98 -36.09 -26.36
C GLY A 294 28.03 -35.40 -27.34
N ALA A 295 28.38 -34.21 -27.86
CA ALA A 295 27.59 -33.42 -28.82
C ALA A 295 27.32 -34.08 -30.20
N ASP A 296 27.87 -35.26 -30.47
CA ASP A 296 27.48 -36.08 -31.63
C ASP A 296 26.08 -36.70 -31.45
N ASP A 297 25.47 -36.57 -30.26
CA ASP A 297 24.06 -36.90 -30.01
C ASP A 297 23.13 -35.82 -30.60
N PRO A 298 22.28 -36.16 -31.60
CA PRO A 298 21.34 -35.21 -32.22
C PRO A 298 20.37 -34.54 -31.22
N ARG A 299 20.20 -35.09 -30.02
CA ARG A 299 19.36 -34.54 -28.95
C ARG A 299 20.02 -33.39 -28.18
N LEU A 300 21.34 -33.27 -28.23
CA LEU A 300 22.11 -32.18 -27.62
C LEU A 300 22.52 -31.13 -28.67
N ALA A 301 22.24 -31.38 -29.95
CA ALA A 301 22.45 -30.45 -31.04
C ALA A 301 21.43 -29.30 -30.95
N GLY A 302 21.91 -28.05 -31.01
CA GLY A 302 21.06 -26.87 -31.03
C GLY A 302 20.57 -26.37 -29.67
N ILE A 303 21.20 -26.78 -28.56
CA ILE A 303 20.94 -26.14 -27.27
C ILE A 303 21.41 -24.69 -27.34
N GLU A 304 20.51 -23.75 -27.11
CA GLU A 304 20.83 -22.33 -27.02
C GLU A 304 20.76 -21.85 -25.56
N TRP A 305 21.80 -21.14 -25.13
CA TRP A 305 21.77 -20.37 -23.91
C TRP A 305 21.64 -18.89 -24.22
N HIS A 306 20.92 -18.18 -23.36
CA HIS A 306 20.88 -16.73 -23.33
C HIS A 306 21.68 -16.23 -22.14
N ILE A 307 22.83 -15.61 -22.39
CA ILE A 307 23.82 -15.20 -21.38
C ILE A 307 24.10 -13.71 -21.57
N GLY A 308 23.70 -12.89 -20.59
CA GLY A 308 23.75 -11.43 -20.68
C GLY A 308 22.39 -10.81 -21.01
N SER A 309 22.25 -9.51 -20.75
CA SER A 309 21.03 -8.74 -20.99
C SER A 309 21.27 -7.37 -21.65
N ARG A 310 22.53 -6.97 -21.81
CA ARG A 310 22.89 -5.69 -22.42
C ARG A 310 22.87 -5.79 -23.95
N GLU A 311 22.55 -4.68 -24.61
CA GLU A 311 22.62 -4.55 -26.06
C GLU A 311 24.01 -4.05 -26.47
N GLY A 312 24.62 -4.67 -27.48
CA GLY A 312 25.93 -4.25 -28.00
C GLY A 312 27.14 -4.57 -27.09
N GLN A 313 26.92 -5.03 -25.86
CA GLN A 313 27.99 -5.38 -24.91
C GLN A 313 27.80 -6.81 -24.38
N ASN A 314 28.65 -7.72 -24.85
CA ASN A 314 28.57 -9.14 -24.49
C ASN A 314 29.22 -9.44 -23.13
N VAL A 315 28.89 -10.61 -22.58
CA VAL A 315 29.55 -11.17 -21.40
C VAL A 315 30.96 -11.65 -21.78
N ALA A 316 31.96 -11.28 -20.97
CA ALA A 316 33.35 -11.69 -21.10
C ALA A 316 33.74 -12.78 -20.08
N ALA A 317 33.09 -12.82 -18.92
CA ALA A 317 33.25 -13.92 -17.96
C ALA A 317 31.99 -14.09 -17.11
N LEU A 318 31.72 -15.33 -16.68
CA LEU A 318 30.64 -15.68 -15.75
C LEU A 318 31.14 -16.79 -14.84
N ASP A 319 31.16 -16.56 -13.53
CA ASP A 319 31.57 -17.55 -12.54
C ASP A 319 30.54 -17.59 -11.40
N VAL A 320 29.74 -18.64 -11.35
CA VAL A 320 28.59 -18.76 -10.44
C VAL A 320 28.51 -20.15 -9.83
N THR A 321 28.02 -20.21 -8.60
CA THR A 321 27.77 -21.46 -7.87
C THR A 321 26.40 -21.41 -7.17
N SER A 322 25.85 -22.60 -6.91
CA SER A 322 24.59 -22.81 -6.24
C SER A 322 24.77 -23.71 -5.02
N ALA A 323 24.26 -23.29 -3.87
CA ALA A 323 24.26 -24.11 -2.64
C ALA A 323 22.96 -24.91 -2.45
N ASP A 324 21.91 -24.61 -3.22
CA ASP A 324 20.55 -25.12 -3.03
C ASP A 324 20.07 -25.99 -4.21
N GLY A 325 21.01 -26.65 -4.89
CA GLY A 325 20.69 -27.55 -5.98
C GLY A 325 20.19 -26.84 -7.24
N GLY A 326 20.67 -25.61 -7.50
CA GLY A 326 20.40 -24.85 -8.71
C GLY A 326 19.17 -23.94 -8.63
N GLN A 327 18.66 -23.64 -7.43
CA GLN A 327 17.53 -22.73 -7.25
C GLN A 327 17.98 -21.27 -7.17
N THR A 328 19.13 -21.02 -6.54
CA THR A 328 19.78 -19.70 -6.53
C THR A 328 21.24 -19.81 -6.94
N TRP A 329 21.74 -18.75 -7.57
CA TRP A 329 23.17 -18.58 -7.87
C TRP A 329 23.74 -17.38 -7.15
N GLN A 330 25.01 -17.49 -6.79
CA GLN A 330 25.85 -16.37 -6.39
C GLN A 330 27.20 -16.47 -7.08
N GLY A 331 27.79 -15.32 -7.40
CA GLY A 331 29.11 -15.26 -8.03
C GLY A 331 29.37 -13.92 -8.68
N THR A 332 30.06 -13.94 -9.82
CA THR A 332 30.43 -12.73 -10.56
C THR A 332 30.16 -12.88 -12.06
N ILE A 333 29.96 -11.73 -12.70
CA ILE A 333 29.89 -11.61 -14.15
C ILE A 333 30.78 -10.43 -14.57
N THR A 334 31.40 -10.53 -15.74
CA THR A 334 32.20 -9.46 -16.33
C THR A 334 31.65 -9.18 -17.72
N TYR A 335 31.28 -7.94 -18.01
CA TYR A 335 30.93 -7.50 -19.37
C TYR A 335 32.19 -7.04 -20.11
N ALA A 336 32.17 -7.10 -21.45
CA ALA A 336 33.29 -6.67 -22.27
C ALA A 336 33.69 -5.22 -21.98
N GLY A 337 34.97 -5.00 -21.65
CA GLY A 337 35.52 -3.68 -21.31
C GLY A 337 35.32 -3.25 -19.84
N GLU A 338 34.75 -4.11 -18.98
CA GLU A 338 34.48 -3.82 -17.57
C GLU A 338 35.27 -4.71 -16.61
N GLY A 339 35.30 -4.31 -15.33
CA GLY A 339 35.72 -5.18 -14.22
C GLY A 339 34.60 -6.14 -13.80
N PRO A 340 34.93 -7.17 -12.99
CA PRO A 340 33.92 -8.10 -12.48
C PRO A 340 32.94 -7.38 -11.55
N ILE A 341 31.65 -7.71 -11.71
CA ILE A 341 30.57 -7.24 -10.85
C ILE A 341 29.88 -8.44 -10.20
N ARG A 342 29.34 -8.24 -9.00
CA ARG A 342 28.66 -9.31 -8.27
C ARG A 342 27.34 -9.66 -8.93
N LEU A 343 27.02 -10.94 -8.91
CA LEU A 343 25.83 -11.51 -9.48
C LEU A 343 25.16 -12.41 -8.45
N LYS A 344 23.84 -12.25 -8.31
CA LYS A 344 22.99 -13.28 -7.73
C LYS A 344 21.83 -13.58 -8.67
N ALA A 345 21.31 -14.80 -8.62
CA ALA A 345 20.19 -15.19 -9.45
C ALA A 345 19.22 -16.07 -8.70
N ILE A 346 17.95 -16.04 -9.13
CA ILE A 346 16.91 -16.95 -8.67
C ILE A 346 16.35 -17.65 -9.90
N ARG A 347 16.29 -18.97 -9.87
CA ARG A 347 15.67 -19.80 -10.90
C ARG A 347 14.18 -19.50 -10.93
N GLU A 348 13.69 -19.13 -12.10
CA GLU A 348 12.25 -19.01 -12.31
C GLU A 348 11.68 -20.44 -12.31
N SER A 349 11.08 -20.86 -11.19
CA SER A 349 10.16 -21.99 -11.17
C SER A 349 9.03 -21.68 -12.15
N GLY A 350 8.50 -22.69 -12.85
CA GLY A 350 7.61 -22.54 -14.00
C GLY A 350 6.25 -21.86 -13.77
N ASP A 351 6.10 -21.01 -12.76
CA ASP A 351 5.00 -20.08 -12.60
C ASP A 351 5.24 -18.80 -13.42
N THR A 352 5.17 -18.95 -14.75
CA THR A 352 5.15 -17.83 -15.69
C THR A 352 4.01 -16.84 -15.43
N ARG A 353 3.00 -17.22 -14.64
CA ARG A 353 1.96 -16.29 -14.18
C ARG A 353 2.47 -15.40 -13.06
N LEU A 354 3.28 -15.90 -12.12
CA LEU A 354 3.85 -15.08 -11.05
C LEU A 354 4.83 -14.03 -11.60
N SER A 355 5.72 -14.42 -12.52
CA SER A 355 6.67 -13.49 -13.13
C SER A 355 6.01 -12.47 -14.07
N ALA A 356 5.00 -12.90 -14.84
CA ALA A 356 4.19 -11.98 -15.65
C ALA A 356 3.31 -11.06 -14.79
N ALA A 357 2.76 -11.58 -13.69
CA ALA A 357 1.99 -10.79 -12.73
C ALA A 357 2.86 -9.76 -12.02
N ASP A 358 4.06 -10.15 -11.61
CA ASP A 358 5.04 -9.24 -11.04
C ASP A 358 5.42 -8.14 -12.05
N ALA A 359 5.78 -8.52 -13.29
CA ALA A 359 6.12 -7.54 -14.33
C ALA A 359 4.96 -6.58 -14.68
N ALA A 360 3.72 -7.09 -14.73
CA ALA A 360 2.52 -6.28 -14.96
C ALA A 360 2.24 -5.33 -13.79
N ALA A 361 2.37 -5.82 -12.54
CA ALA A 361 2.24 -5.00 -11.35
C ALA A 361 3.29 -3.90 -11.31
N GLN A 362 4.56 -4.22 -11.56
CA GLN A 362 5.66 -3.25 -11.61
C GLN A 362 5.43 -2.16 -12.66
N THR A 363 4.94 -2.52 -13.86
CA THR A 363 4.69 -1.57 -14.94
C THR A 363 3.59 -0.57 -14.57
N LEU A 364 2.50 -1.04 -13.98
CA LEU A 364 1.40 -0.20 -13.51
C LEU A 364 1.83 0.71 -12.34
N LEU A 365 2.65 0.19 -11.43
CA LEU A 365 3.14 0.95 -10.28
C LEU A 365 4.13 2.05 -10.69
N LYS A 366 5.01 1.79 -11.66
CA LYS A 366 6.04 2.74 -12.12
C LYS A 366 5.47 4.12 -12.49
N GLY A 367 4.35 4.15 -13.22
CA GLY A 367 3.71 5.41 -13.63
C GLY A 367 3.12 6.21 -12.46
N ARG A 368 2.64 5.54 -11.40
CA ARG A 368 2.12 6.21 -10.19
C ARG A 368 3.25 6.66 -9.27
N ILE A 369 4.28 5.82 -9.11
CA ILE A 369 5.48 6.12 -8.31
C ILE A 369 6.16 7.37 -8.86
N SER A 370 6.35 7.47 -10.18
CA SER A 370 6.98 8.66 -10.79
C SER A 370 6.24 9.97 -10.51
N ARG A 371 4.91 9.95 -10.37
CA ARG A 371 4.15 11.16 -9.98
C ARG A 371 4.38 11.51 -8.51
N LEU A 372 4.44 10.50 -7.65
CA LEU A 372 4.67 10.69 -6.23
C LEU A 372 6.10 11.14 -5.94
N ASP A 373 7.09 10.66 -6.70
CA ASP A 373 8.46 11.15 -6.63
C ASP A 373 8.52 12.67 -6.85
N GLY A 374 7.73 13.20 -7.81
CA GLY A 374 7.63 14.65 -8.01
C GLY A 374 7.01 15.41 -6.82
N VAL A 375 6.08 14.79 -6.07
CA VAL A 375 5.52 15.37 -4.84
C VAL A 375 6.56 15.35 -3.72
N ILE A 376 7.30 14.25 -3.58
CA ILE A 376 8.39 14.09 -2.60
C ILE A 376 9.49 15.12 -2.85
N ASP A 377 9.95 15.25 -4.10
CA ASP A 377 10.97 16.23 -4.50
C ASP A 377 10.51 17.67 -4.20
N THR A 378 9.24 17.98 -4.49
CA THR A 378 8.63 19.28 -4.15
C THR A 378 8.64 19.52 -2.64
N THR A 379 8.33 18.50 -1.85
CA THR A 379 8.35 18.57 -0.38
C THR A 379 9.74 18.90 0.14
N TYR A 380 10.78 18.18 -0.32
CA TYR A 380 12.15 18.44 0.10
C TYR A 380 12.65 19.81 -0.33
N LYS A 381 12.27 20.28 -1.52
CA LYS A 381 12.58 21.63 -1.97
C LYS A 381 11.98 22.68 -1.04
N LEU A 382 10.68 22.59 -0.74
CA LEU A 382 9.99 23.55 0.13
C LEU A 382 10.58 23.58 1.54
N LEU A 383 10.91 22.42 2.11
CA LEU A 383 11.59 22.32 3.40
C LEU A 383 12.98 22.95 3.36
N SER A 384 13.76 22.70 2.30
CA SER A 384 15.08 23.29 2.14
C SER A 384 15.02 24.81 1.97
N ASP A 385 14.06 25.32 1.19
CA ASP A 385 13.85 26.75 1.00
C ASP A 385 13.47 27.42 2.33
N ALA A 386 12.47 26.88 3.04
CA ALA A 386 12.05 27.40 4.35
C ALA A 386 13.21 27.37 5.37
N PHE A 387 13.98 26.29 5.41
CA PHE A 387 15.13 26.17 6.31
C PHE A 387 16.21 27.20 5.99
N ALA A 388 16.48 27.46 4.70
CA ALA A 388 17.46 28.46 4.27
C ALA A 388 17.04 29.89 4.58
N GLU A 389 15.76 30.21 4.50
CA GLU A 389 15.24 31.53 4.88
C GLU A 389 15.43 31.84 6.36
N ILE A 390 15.31 30.82 7.22
CA ILE A 390 15.48 30.96 8.66
C ILE A 390 16.94 30.85 9.07
N SER A 391 17.69 29.86 8.58
CA SER A 391 19.06 29.57 9.04
C SER A 391 20.14 30.34 8.28
N GLY A 392 19.87 30.75 7.03
CA GLY A 392 20.87 31.28 6.11
C GLY A 392 21.70 30.22 5.36
N VAL A 393 21.45 28.92 5.59
CA VAL A 393 22.10 27.80 4.90
C VAL A 393 21.07 26.80 4.38
N THR A 394 21.41 26.03 3.37
CA THR A 394 20.51 24.98 2.89
C THR A 394 20.36 23.85 3.91
N LEU A 395 19.23 23.14 3.85
CA LEU A 395 18.99 21.97 4.70
C LEU A 395 20.07 20.89 4.49
N HIS A 396 20.54 20.71 3.26
CA HIS A 396 21.61 19.77 2.94
C HIS A 396 22.93 20.12 3.63
N GLU A 397 23.33 21.40 3.61
CA GLU A 397 24.53 21.89 4.30
C GLU A 397 24.43 21.67 5.82
N ALA A 398 23.25 21.91 6.40
CA ALA A 398 23.01 21.72 7.83
C ALA A 398 23.09 20.24 8.26
N LEU A 399 22.59 19.32 7.42
CA LEU A 399 22.61 17.87 7.69
C LEU A 399 24.00 17.23 7.51
N THR A 400 24.83 17.76 6.61
CA THR A 400 26.14 17.19 6.25
C THR A 400 27.31 17.69 7.12
N GLY A 401 27.01 18.44 8.19
CA GLY A 401 28.00 18.83 9.18
C GLY A 401 28.75 20.13 8.89
N SER A 402 28.27 20.95 7.95
CA SER A 402 28.69 22.35 7.88
C SER A 402 28.34 23.01 9.23
N THR A 403 29.29 23.68 9.87
CA THR A 403 29.01 24.52 11.03
C THR A 403 28.14 25.68 10.57
N TRP A 404 26.82 25.50 10.60
CA TRP A 404 25.91 26.62 10.62
C TRP A 404 26.03 27.26 12.00
N ASP A 405 26.15 28.59 12.05
CA ASP A 405 26.11 29.32 13.30
C ASP A 405 24.80 28.95 14.00
N LYS A 406 24.87 28.05 14.97
CA LYS A 406 23.75 27.77 15.86
C LYS A 406 23.26 29.14 16.33
N PRO A 407 21.94 29.39 16.33
CA PRO A 407 21.42 30.65 16.80
C PRO A 407 22.07 30.94 18.15
N ALA A 408 22.46 32.21 18.38
CA ALA A 408 23.01 32.60 19.65
C ALA A 408 22.09 32.07 20.76
N ALA A 409 22.64 31.65 21.91
CA ALA A 409 21.91 30.88 22.92
C ALA A 409 20.65 31.58 23.48
N ASP A 410 20.47 32.86 23.15
CA ASP A 410 19.34 33.74 23.43
C ASP A 410 18.24 33.76 22.35
N ASP A 411 18.48 33.31 21.11
CA ASP A 411 17.49 33.24 20.01
C ASP A 411 16.77 31.87 19.99
N THR A 412 16.05 31.58 21.07
CA THR A 412 15.38 30.28 21.29
C THR A 412 14.23 30.00 20.33
N ASP A 413 13.62 31.04 19.77
CA ASP A 413 12.47 30.90 18.88
C ASP A 413 12.90 30.49 17.48
N ARG A 414 14.02 31.05 16.99
CA ARG A 414 14.64 30.62 15.73
C ARG A 414 15.12 29.17 15.82
N ASP A 415 15.77 28.79 16.93
CA ASP A 415 16.16 27.38 17.17
C ASP A 415 14.94 26.44 17.19
N PHE A 416 13.85 26.87 17.83
CA PHE A 416 12.60 26.10 17.86
C PHE A 416 12.03 25.90 16.45
N GLN A 417 11.91 26.95 15.64
CA GLN A 417 11.36 26.84 14.27
C GLN A 417 12.24 25.99 13.36
N LEU A 418 13.56 26.12 13.45
CA LEU A 418 14.48 25.27 12.68
C LEU A 418 14.33 23.80 13.04
N LYS A 419 14.13 23.48 14.33
CA LYS A 419 13.87 22.10 14.76
C LYS A 419 12.52 21.58 14.29
N GLN A 420 11.49 22.41 14.22
CA GLN A 420 10.21 22.00 13.62
C GLN A 420 10.34 21.70 12.13
N LEU A 421 11.12 22.48 11.37
CA LEU A 421 11.42 22.16 9.97
C LEU A 421 12.23 20.87 9.83
N LEU A 422 13.18 20.61 10.74
CA LEU A 422 13.91 19.34 10.78
C LEU A 422 12.99 18.16 11.14
N ASN A 423 12.04 18.35 12.06
CA ASN A 423 11.03 17.36 12.40
C ASN A 423 10.11 17.06 11.19
N LEU A 424 9.63 18.08 10.47
CA LEU A 424 8.87 17.90 9.22
C LEU A 424 9.69 17.17 8.15
N TYR A 425 10.98 17.45 8.06
CA TYR A 425 11.88 16.72 7.17
C TYR A 425 11.99 15.24 7.56
N THR A 426 12.21 14.93 8.84
CA THR A 426 12.26 13.54 9.31
C THR A 426 10.92 12.83 9.13
N LEU A 427 9.79 13.51 9.36
CA LEU A 427 8.47 12.95 9.09
C LEU A 427 8.29 12.57 7.61
N SER A 428 8.73 13.43 6.70
CA SER A 428 8.75 13.16 5.25
C SER A 428 9.64 11.96 4.89
N GLN A 429 10.80 11.83 5.55
CA GLN A 429 11.67 10.66 5.37
C GLN A 429 11.00 9.37 5.85
N ASN A 430 10.35 9.40 7.02
CA ASN A 430 9.63 8.25 7.58
C ASN A 430 8.47 7.83 6.67
N LEU A 431 7.69 8.79 6.15
CA LEU A 431 6.63 8.53 5.18
C LEU A 431 7.17 7.86 3.90
N ASN A 432 8.26 8.39 3.35
CA ASN A 432 8.87 7.84 2.15
C ASN A 432 9.45 6.43 2.39
N ALA A 433 10.06 6.20 3.55
CA ALA A 433 10.56 4.90 3.95
C ALA A 433 9.42 3.88 4.12
N PHE A 434 8.33 4.26 4.78
CA PHE A 434 7.13 3.44 4.93
C PHE A 434 6.47 3.14 3.58
N PHE A 435 6.34 4.15 2.72
CA PHE A 435 5.80 3.96 1.38
C PHE A 435 6.62 2.95 0.56
N ARG A 436 7.95 3.12 0.51
CA ARG A 436 8.83 2.24 -0.29
C ARG A 436 9.03 0.86 0.33
N GLY A 437 9.15 0.78 1.65
CA GLY A 437 9.41 -0.46 2.37
C GLY A 437 8.17 -1.32 2.58
N THR A 438 7.03 -0.69 2.88
CA THR A 438 5.81 -1.39 3.30
C THR A 438 4.70 -1.32 2.27
N LEU A 439 4.22 -0.12 1.94
CA LEU A 439 3.02 0.02 1.10
C LEU A 439 3.25 -0.47 -0.32
N GLN A 440 4.38 -0.13 -0.93
CA GLN A 440 4.71 -0.59 -2.28
C GLN A 440 4.77 -2.11 -2.34
N THR A 441 5.37 -2.75 -1.33
CA THR A 441 5.44 -4.21 -1.19
C THR A 441 4.04 -4.82 -1.07
N LEU A 442 3.21 -4.31 -0.15
CA LEU A 442 1.85 -4.82 0.05
C LEU A 442 0.95 -4.61 -1.17
N VAL A 443 0.99 -3.44 -1.80
CA VAL A 443 0.25 -3.16 -3.04
C VAL A 443 0.70 -4.11 -4.15
N LYS A 444 2.01 -4.33 -4.29
CA LYS A 444 2.57 -5.29 -5.25
C LYS A 444 2.05 -6.70 -4.98
N ASP A 445 2.06 -7.15 -3.73
CA ASP A 445 1.58 -8.48 -3.34
C ASP A 445 0.08 -8.64 -3.59
N VAL A 446 -0.74 -7.63 -3.30
CA VAL A 446 -2.17 -7.60 -3.65
C VAL A 446 -2.36 -7.71 -5.16
N MET A 447 -1.62 -6.92 -5.95
CA MET A 447 -1.73 -6.97 -7.41
C MET A 447 -1.33 -8.34 -7.96
N ILE A 448 -0.26 -8.94 -7.45
CA ILE A 448 0.19 -10.28 -7.81
C ILE A 448 -0.88 -11.31 -7.46
N LYS A 449 -1.40 -11.29 -6.22
CA LYS A 449 -2.46 -12.19 -5.76
C LYS A 449 -3.67 -12.17 -6.70
N HIS A 450 -4.18 -10.99 -7.04
CA HIS A 450 -5.34 -10.85 -7.91
C HIS A 450 -5.06 -11.25 -9.36
N GLN A 451 -3.87 -10.93 -9.87
CA GLN A 451 -3.45 -11.34 -11.20
C GLN A 451 -3.28 -12.85 -11.32
N LEU A 452 -2.77 -13.53 -10.29
CA LEU A 452 -2.69 -14.99 -10.22
C LEU A 452 -4.07 -15.64 -10.15
N ALA A 453 -4.99 -15.02 -9.41
CA ALA A 453 -6.37 -15.46 -9.25
C ALA A 453 -7.29 -15.07 -10.43
N ASP A 454 -6.78 -14.36 -11.45
CA ASP A 454 -7.56 -13.79 -12.57
C ASP A 454 -8.78 -12.97 -12.09
N THR A 455 -8.59 -12.22 -11.00
CA THR A 455 -9.61 -11.34 -10.42
C THR A 455 -9.14 -9.88 -10.50
N ARG A 456 -10.08 -8.94 -10.38
CA ARG A 456 -9.73 -7.53 -10.35
C ARG A 456 -9.15 -7.16 -8.98
N PRO A 457 -7.98 -6.52 -8.90
CA PRO A 457 -7.47 -6.03 -7.63
C PRO A 457 -8.38 -4.92 -7.08
N PRO A 458 -8.39 -4.71 -5.75
CA PRO A 458 -9.15 -3.66 -5.10
C PRO A 458 -8.51 -2.30 -5.41
N LEU A 459 -8.76 -1.79 -6.62
CA LEU A 459 -8.17 -0.54 -7.11
C LEU A 459 -8.51 0.66 -6.22
N HIS A 460 -9.61 0.62 -5.48
CA HIS A 460 -9.98 1.64 -4.51
C HIS A 460 -9.00 1.68 -3.33
N LEU A 461 -8.65 0.54 -2.72
CA LEU A 461 -7.66 0.46 -1.63
C LEU A 461 -6.28 0.90 -2.12
N ILE A 462 -5.87 0.40 -3.29
CA ILE A 462 -4.57 0.78 -3.88
C ILE A 462 -4.53 2.29 -4.13
N ARG A 463 -5.60 2.87 -4.69
CA ARG A 463 -5.69 4.32 -4.94
C ARG A 463 -5.66 5.10 -3.63
N ALA A 464 -6.39 4.66 -2.61
CA ALA A 464 -6.41 5.29 -1.29
C ALA A 464 -5.01 5.34 -0.66
N CYS A 465 -4.20 4.28 -0.78
CA CYS A 465 -2.81 4.28 -0.30
C CYS A 465 -1.97 5.39 -0.94
N PHE A 466 -2.00 5.51 -2.27
CA PHE A 466 -1.26 6.57 -2.97
C PHE A 466 -1.80 7.96 -2.65
N GLN A 467 -3.13 8.10 -2.51
CA GLN A 467 -3.75 9.36 -2.14
C GLN A 467 -3.36 9.80 -0.73
N ARG A 468 -3.27 8.86 0.22
CA ARG A 468 -2.89 9.16 1.60
C ARG A 468 -1.42 9.57 1.72
N VAL A 469 -0.52 8.86 1.03
CA VAL A 469 0.89 9.30 0.95
C VAL A 469 1.03 10.69 0.34
N ALA A 470 0.28 10.98 -0.73
CA ALA A 470 0.29 12.30 -1.35
C ALA A 470 -0.28 13.38 -0.41
N ALA A 471 -1.41 13.11 0.24
CA ALA A 471 -2.07 14.02 1.17
C ALA A 471 -1.16 14.36 2.37
N ASP A 472 -0.46 13.39 2.94
CA ASP A 472 0.45 13.66 4.05
C ASP A 472 1.68 14.45 3.61
N HIS A 473 2.20 14.22 2.40
CA HIS A 473 3.21 15.10 1.82
C HIS A 473 2.66 16.52 1.60
N GLU A 474 1.42 16.68 1.17
CA GLU A 474 0.77 17.98 1.03
C GLU A 474 0.62 18.69 2.39
N ILE A 475 0.26 17.96 3.46
CA ILE A 475 0.22 18.50 4.84
C ILE A 475 1.63 18.96 5.26
N ILE A 476 2.67 18.16 5.00
CA ILE A 476 4.06 18.54 5.31
C ILE A 476 4.47 19.79 4.52
N GLN A 477 4.14 19.86 3.22
CA GLN A 477 4.40 21.03 2.38
C GLN A 477 3.69 22.27 2.90
N GLN A 478 2.42 22.13 3.27
CA GLN A 478 1.61 23.19 3.86
C GLN A 478 2.23 23.68 5.16
N ALA A 479 2.53 22.78 6.10
CA ALA A 479 3.18 23.11 7.36
C ALA A 479 4.54 23.81 7.18
N ALA A 480 5.31 23.44 6.14
CA ALA A 480 6.58 24.08 5.79
C ALA A 480 6.38 25.49 5.19
N ILE A 481 5.46 25.65 4.24
CA ILE A 481 5.15 26.93 3.60
C ILE A 481 4.67 27.96 4.61
N GLN A 482 3.78 27.55 5.53
CA GLN A 482 3.21 28.43 6.55
C GLN A 482 4.25 28.92 7.58
N ARG A 483 5.42 28.26 7.65
CA ARG A 483 6.55 28.62 8.54
C ARG A 483 7.62 29.49 7.86
N ARG A 484 7.45 29.83 6.58
CA ARG A 484 8.44 30.64 5.83
C ARG A 484 8.56 32.06 6.37
N TRP A 485 9.77 32.60 6.22
CA TRP A 485 10.09 33.98 6.59
C TRP A 485 10.01 34.88 5.36
N ASN A 486 9.54 36.12 5.56
CA ASN A 486 9.41 37.09 4.48
C ASN A 486 10.73 37.81 4.26
N LYS A 487 11.14 37.93 2.99
CA LYS A 487 12.29 38.75 2.60
C LYS A 487 11.89 40.22 2.52
N HIS A 488 12.53 41.07 3.30
CA HIS A 488 12.31 42.51 3.28
C HIS A 488 13.17 43.20 2.21
N LEU A 489 12.87 44.47 1.90
CA LEU A 489 13.53 45.25 0.85
C LEU A 489 15.05 45.42 1.06
N ASP A 490 15.53 45.30 2.30
CA ASP A 490 16.95 45.35 2.67
C ASP A 490 17.66 44.00 2.52
N GLY A 491 16.95 42.98 2.02
CA GLY A 491 17.46 41.64 1.79
C GLY A 491 17.45 40.73 3.02
N ARG A 492 17.05 41.22 4.20
CA ARG A 492 16.96 40.43 5.43
C ARG A 492 15.64 39.67 5.49
N PHE A 493 15.67 38.50 6.12
CA PHE A 493 14.49 37.70 6.38
C PHE A 493 13.92 38.03 7.76
N HIS A 494 12.60 38.16 7.83
CA HIS A 494 11.86 38.37 9.07
C HIS A 494 10.73 37.35 9.17
N MET A 495 10.49 36.88 10.39
CA MET A 495 9.40 35.94 10.65
C MET A 495 8.06 36.52 10.19
N SER A 496 7.32 35.73 9.40
CA SER A 496 5.97 36.09 8.97
C SER A 496 4.99 36.03 10.15
N GLN A 497 3.85 36.71 10.04
CA GLN A 497 2.80 36.62 11.06
C GLN A 497 2.32 35.19 11.25
N GLN A 498 2.10 34.46 10.16
CA GLN A 498 1.69 33.06 10.18
C GLN A 498 2.72 32.15 10.88
N ALA A 499 4.02 32.37 10.63
CA ALA A 499 5.08 31.62 11.30
C ALA A 499 5.13 31.91 12.82
N MET A 500 4.82 33.13 13.24
CA MET A 500 4.69 33.48 14.66
C MET A 500 3.47 32.80 15.30
N GLU A 501 2.32 32.80 14.63
CA GLU A 501 1.11 32.11 15.10
C GLU A 501 1.37 30.61 15.29
N LEU A 502 1.99 29.95 14.31
CA LEU A 502 2.37 28.54 14.41
C LEU A 502 3.41 28.27 15.50
N LEU A 503 4.33 29.20 15.75
CA LEU A 503 5.27 29.08 16.88
C LEU A 503 4.53 29.05 18.23
N VAL A 504 3.52 29.92 18.41
CA VAL A 504 2.67 29.92 19.61
C VAL A 504 1.87 28.63 19.71
N MET A 505 1.24 28.19 18.61
CA MET A 505 0.45 26.96 18.55
C MET A 505 1.31 25.72 18.86
N ASP A 506 2.51 25.62 18.29
CA ASP A 506 3.44 24.52 18.56
C ASP A 506 3.84 24.45 20.04
N LYS A 507 4.12 25.61 20.65
CA LYS A 507 4.45 25.70 22.07
C LYS A 507 3.27 25.29 22.95
N LEU A 508 2.05 25.70 22.60
CA LEU A 508 0.83 25.29 23.30
C LEU A 508 0.57 23.78 23.17
N ALA A 509 0.72 23.22 21.98
CA ALA A 509 0.54 21.79 21.73
C ALA A 509 1.56 20.95 22.52
N TRP A 510 2.81 21.43 22.59
CA TRP A 510 3.83 20.82 23.41
C TRP A 510 3.49 20.87 24.90
N GLN A 511 3.00 22.01 25.40
CA GLN A 511 2.55 22.14 26.79
C GLN A 511 1.36 21.23 27.10
N ALA A 512 0.43 21.08 26.16
CA ALA A 512 -0.75 20.24 26.32
C ALA A 512 -0.38 18.74 26.42
N ILE A 513 0.60 18.26 25.66
CA ILE A 513 0.98 16.82 25.69
C ILE A 513 1.94 16.46 26.82
N ALA A 514 2.78 17.40 27.26
CA ALA A 514 3.91 17.13 28.16
C ALA A 514 3.54 16.37 29.45
N PRO A 515 2.41 16.65 30.14
CA PRO A 515 2.07 15.94 31.38
C PRO A 515 1.78 14.44 31.19
N PHE A 516 1.37 14.06 29.97
CA PHE A 516 0.88 12.71 29.66
C PHE A 516 1.71 11.96 28.62
N GLN A 517 2.74 12.59 28.04
CA GLN A 517 3.62 11.97 27.03
C GLN A 517 4.19 10.60 27.47
N HIS A 518 4.40 10.40 28.77
CA HIS A 518 4.93 9.14 29.32
C HIS A 518 3.95 7.94 29.22
N LEU A 519 2.69 8.18 28.87
CA LEU A 519 1.69 7.14 28.60
C LEU A 519 1.80 6.58 27.18
N LEU A 520 2.47 7.28 26.26
CA LEU A 520 2.63 6.86 24.88
C LEU A 520 3.75 5.82 24.73
N GLU A 521 3.71 5.02 23.67
CA GLU A 521 4.59 3.87 23.46
C GLU A 521 6.09 4.23 23.49
N ASN A 522 6.48 5.38 22.91
CA ASN A 522 7.88 5.76 22.78
C ASN A 522 8.39 6.58 23.99
N LYS A 523 8.33 5.97 25.17
CA LYS A 523 8.64 6.58 26.49
C LYS A 523 10.06 7.18 26.60
N ALA A 524 10.98 6.81 25.69
CA ALA A 524 12.40 7.17 25.76
C ALA A 524 12.78 8.44 24.97
N ARG A 525 11.95 8.89 24.02
CA ARG A 525 12.23 10.06 23.17
C ARG A 525 11.20 11.16 23.40
N GLN A 526 11.61 12.43 23.26
CA GLN A 526 10.68 13.56 23.31
C GLN A 526 9.79 13.51 22.07
N LEU A 527 8.46 13.56 22.20
CA LEU A 527 7.55 13.57 21.06
C LEU A 527 7.68 14.87 20.26
N ALA A 528 7.58 14.79 18.92
CA ALA A 528 7.50 15.94 18.04
C ALA A 528 6.03 16.28 17.73
N VAL A 529 5.50 17.31 18.39
CA VAL A 529 4.17 17.85 18.10
C VAL A 529 4.29 19.03 17.16
N ILE A 530 3.57 18.99 16.04
CA ILE A 530 3.65 19.99 14.97
C ILE A 530 2.24 20.43 14.60
N THR A 531 2.02 21.74 14.63
CA THR A 531 0.74 22.35 14.25
C THR A 531 0.76 22.85 12.81
N TYR A 532 -0.38 22.95 12.16
CA TYR A 532 -0.52 23.61 10.87
C TYR A 532 -1.93 24.20 10.75
N LEU A 533 -2.07 25.27 9.95
CA LEU A 533 -3.40 25.78 9.63
C LEU A 533 -4.02 24.89 8.56
N SER A 534 -5.30 24.58 8.68
CA SER A 534 -6.08 23.68 7.84
C SER A 534 -7.52 24.17 7.74
N GLU A 535 -8.37 23.51 6.96
CA GLU A 535 -9.78 23.93 6.83
C GLU A 535 -10.58 23.69 8.11
N ARG A 536 -10.30 22.59 8.82
CA ARG A 536 -10.99 22.18 10.05
C ARG A 536 -9.98 21.85 11.13
N THR A 537 -10.32 22.09 12.38
CA THR A 537 -9.49 21.62 13.50
C THR A 537 -9.58 20.10 13.62
N HIS A 538 -8.43 19.43 13.73
CA HIS A 538 -8.34 17.97 13.83
C HIS A 538 -6.94 17.52 14.30
N ILE A 539 -6.85 16.30 14.81
CA ILE A 539 -5.60 15.58 15.00
C ILE A 539 -5.36 14.57 13.88
N HIS A 540 -4.24 14.71 13.19
CA HIS A 540 -3.90 13.84 12.08
C HIS A 540 -3.01 12.67 12.54
N HIS A 541 -3.49 11.43 12.37
CA HIS A 541 -2.75 10.24 12.74
C HIS A 541 -1.76 9.83 11.64
N VAL A 542 -0.51 9.59 12.07
CA VAL A 542 0.61 9.20 11.20
C VAL A 542 1.13 7.82 11.61
N PRO A 543 0.54 6.71 11.09
CA PRO A 543 0.86 5.35 11.55
C PRO A 543 2.28 4.90 11.20
N TYR A 544 3.02 5.69 10.41
CA TYR A 544 4.40 5.46 10.02
C TYR A 544 5.43 6.22 10.88
N ALA A 545 4.98 7.01 11.86
CA ALA A 545 5.83 7.88 12.65
C ALA A 545 5.23 8.13 14.05
N PRO A 546 5.25 7.14 14.96
CA PRO A 546 4.63 7.22 16.30
C PRO A 546 5.28 8.29 17.20
N ASP A 547 6.46 8.78 16.83
CA ASP A 547 7.15 9.88 17.51
C ASP A 547 6.60 11.27 17.13
N PHE A 548 5.60 11.33 16.27
CA PHE A 548 5.06 12.56 15.70
C PHE A 548 3.56 12.69 15.93
N VAL A 549 3.13 13.91 16.27
CA VAL A 549 1.72 14.29 16.36
C VAL A 549 1.50 15.52 15.51
N LEU A 550 0.55 15.43 14.58
CA LEU A 550 0.16 16.54 13.72
C LEU A 550 -1.20 17.08 14.19
N VAL A 551 -1.27 18.40 14.42
CA VAL A 551 -2.51 19.08 14.84
C VAL A 551 -2.87 20.14 13.81
N GLY A 552 -3.95 19.91 13.07
CA GLY A 552 -4.53 20.88 12.16
C GLY A 552 -5.46 21.82 12.92
N LEU A 553 -5.37 23.12 12.68
CA LEU A 553 -6.27 24.14 13.25
C LEU A 553 -7.01 24.85 12.14
N SER A 554 -8.31 25.11 12.30
CA SER A 554 -9.10 25.81 11.27
C SER A 554 -8.54 27.22 10.99
N TYR A 555 -8.59 27.65 9.74
CA TYR A 555 -8.20 28.99 9.30
C TYR A 555 -9.32 30.03 9.47
N ASP A 556 -10.56 29.62 9.78
CA ASP A 556 -11.73 30.49 9.61
C ASP A 556 -11.79 31.70 10.56
N ARG A 557 -10.86 31.81 11.53
CA ARG A 557 -10.58 33.04 12.32
C ARG A 557 -11.86 33.74 12.77
N VAL A 558 -12.87 33.00 13.22
CA VAL A 558 -14.20 33.59 13.46
C VAL A 558 -14.14 34.37 14.76
N PRO A 559 -14.18 35.73 14.73
CA PRO A 559 -14.20 36.48 15.98
C PRO A 559 -15.59 36.30 16.62
N PRO A 560 -15.68 36.13 17.95
CA PRO A 560 -16.97 35.99 18.62
C PRO A 560 -17.84 37.22 18.33
N ALA A 561 -19.07 36.99 17.85
CA ALA A 561 -19.92 38.03 17.25
C ALA A 561 -20.57 39.02 18.26
N SER A 562 -20.10 39.13 19.50
CA SER A 562 -20.69 40.07 20.46
C SER A 562 -19.75 40.48 21.59
N SER A 563 -19.96 41.70 22.09
CA SER A 563 -19.19 42.48 23.07
C SER A 563 -19.00 41.86 24.47
N LEU A 564 -19.33 40.59 24.71
CA LEU A 564 -19.06 39.91 25.99
C LEU A 564 -17.56 39.67 26.19
N PHE A 565 -16.84 39.49 25.09
CA PHE A 565 -15.40 39.61 25.02
C PHE A 565 -15.15 40.77 24.07
N GLU A 566 -14.90 41.98 24.60
CA GLU A 566 -14.27 43.03 23.79
C GLU A 566 -12.90 42.50 23.37
N ASP A 567 -12.88 41.73 22.28
CA ASP A 567 -11.70 41.36 21.52
C ASP A 567 -11.46 42.52 20.56
N THR A 568 -11.25 43.72 21.11
CA THR A 568 -10.61 44.79 20.35
C THR A 568 -9.18 44.35 20.15
N ALA A 569 -8.99 43.60 19.08
CA ALA A 569 -7.71 43.09 18.68
C ALA A 569 -6.68 44.23 18.69
N VAL A 570 -5.45 43.94 19.14
CA VAL A 570 -4.35 44.90 19.06
C VAL A 570 -4.05 45.22 17.58
N SER A 571 -4.45 44.33 16.67
CA SER A 571 -4.66 44.62 15.25
C SER A 571 -5.83 43.80 14.69
N HIS A 572 -6.57 44.31 13.69
CA HIS A 572 -7.70 43.62 13.03
C HIS A 572 -7.36 42.28 12.32
N HIS A 573 -6.25 41.62 12.66
CA HIS A 573 -5.65 40.48 11.96
C HIS A 573 -5.18 39.33 12.87
N ASP A 574 -5.45 39.35 14.18
CA ASP A 574 -4.95 38.35 15.15
C ASP A 574 -5.83 37.07 15.19
N PHE A 575 -5.23 35.89 15.39
CA PHE A 575 -5.94 34.61 15.58
C PHE A 575 -6.80 34.63 16.86
N PRO A 576 -8.07 34.17 16.87
CA PRO A 576 -8.88 34.16 18.08
C PRO A 576 -8.28 33.25 19.16
N SER A 577 -8.12 33.76 20.40
CA SER A 577 -7.57 32.97 21.52
C SER A 577 -8.41 31.73 21.82
N ALA A 578 -9.72 31.78 21.52
CA ALA A 578 -10.64 30.67 21.70
C ALA A 578 -10.28 29.47 20.81
N GLU A 579 -9.84 29.70 19.57
CA GLU A 579 -9.42 28.63 18.66
C GLU A 579 -8.11 27.97 19.11
N LEU A 580 -7.22 28.71 19.77
CA LEU A 580 -5.99 28.13 20.35
C LEU A 580 -6.28 27.10 21.45
N LEU A 581 -7.45 27.19 22.10
CA LEU A 581 -7.87 26.27 23.15
C LEU A 581 -8.53 25.00 22.63
N ALA A 582 -8.70 24.87 21.32
CA ALA A 582 -8.99 23.59 20.70
C ALA A 582 -7.76 22.66 20.72
N ILE A 583 -6.53 23.19 20.81
CA ILE A 583 -5.29 22.38 20.82
C ILE A 583 -5.29 21.35 21.96
N PRO A 584 -5.55 21.70 23.24
CA PRO A 584 -5.71 20.70 24.30
C PRO A 584 -6.74 19.60 24.01
N HIS A 585 -7.85 19.95 23.38
CA HIS A 585 -8.91 19.00 23.03
C HIS A 585 -8.42 18.01 21.96
N GLU A 586 -7.78 18.48 20.89
CA GLU A 586 -7.17 17.61 19.86
C GLU A 586 -6.08 16.68 20.42
N ILE A 587 -5.27 17.17 21.35
CA ILE A 587 -4.30 16.33 22.06
C ILE A 587 -5.01 15.31 22.95
N GLY A 588 -6.18 15.64 23.50
CA GLY A 588 -7.04 14.73 24.24
C GLY A 588 -7.45 13.52 23.41
N HIS A 589 -7.85 13.70 22.16
CA HIS A 589 -8.09 12.59 21.22
C HIS A 589 -6.86 11.70 21.04
N HIS A 590 -5.67 12.29 20.92
CA HIS A 590 -4.43 11.51 20.83
C HIS A 590 -4.22 10.61 22.04
N ILE A 591 -4.39 11.18 23.23
CA ILE A 591 -4.16 10.45 24.48
C ILE A 591 -5.25 9.41 24.70
N TYR A 592 -6.49 9.67 24.26
CA TYR A 592 -7.59 8.72 24.34
C TYR A 592 -7.26 7.41 23.60
N GLU A 593 -6.79 7.54 22.36
CA GLU A 593 -6.49 6.39 21.51
C GLU A 593 -5.16 5.71 21.88
N HIS A 594 -4.10 6.49 22.12
CA HIS A 594 -2.72 5.98 22.20
C HIS A 594 -2.15 5.95 23.62
N GLY A 595 -2.80 6.60 24.59
CA GLY A 595 -2.35 6.65 25.98
C GLY A 595 -2.52 5.31 26.68
N CYS A 596 -1.42 4.62 26.96
CA CYS A 596 -1.41 3.30 27.59
C CYS A 596 -1.12 3.38 29.09
N LEU A 597 -2.05 2.86 29.90
CA LEU A 597 -1.91 2.79 31.36
C LEU A 597 -0.96 1.66 31.80
N SER A 598 -0.68 1.59 33.11
CA SER A 598 0.22 0.58 33.68
C SER A 598 -0.22 -0.87 33.46
N ASP A 599 -1.50 -1.12 33.23
CA ASP A 599 -2.06 -2.44 32.94
C ASP A 599 -2.06 -2.80 31.45
N GLY A 600 -1.55 -1.90 30.59
CA GLY A 600 -1.44 -2.10 29.15
C GLY A 600 -2.67 -1.61 28.36
N LYS A 601 -3.73 -1.15 29.01
CA LYS A 601 -4.95 -0.70 28.32
C LYS A 601 -4.88 0.75 27.88
N THR A 602 -5.51 1.06 26.75
CA THR A 602 -5.76 2.45 26.31
C THR A 602 -7.03 3.01 26.93
N PHE A 603 -7.22 4.33 26.88
CA PHE A 603 -8.48 4.94 27.36
C PHE A 603 -9.67 4.57 26.47
N SER A 604 -9.45 4.44 25.17
CA SER A 604 -10.42 3.86 24.23
C SER A 604 -10.88 2.47 24.67
N GLN A 605 -9.96 1.58 25.09
CA GLN A 605 -10.31 0.27 25.65
C GLN A 605 -11.00 0.33 27.01
N ILE A 606 -10.69 1.33 27.85
CA ILE A 606 -11.38 1.54 29.13
C ILE A 606 -12.82 1.97 28.90
N SER A 607 -13.07 2.81 27.88
CA SER A 607 -14.41 3.32 27.58
C SER A 607 -15.46 2.22 27.42
N GLU A 608 -15.04 1.03 26.96
CA GLU A 608 -15.90 -0.13 26.72
C GLU A 608 -16.71 -0.59 27.94
N GLN A 609 -16.25 -0.25 29.14
CA GLN A 609 -17.03 -0.52 30.36
C GLN A 609 -18.33 0.29 30.45
N PHE A 610 -18.43 1.37 29.66
CA PHE A 610 -19.59 2.25 29.59
C PHE A 610 -20.52 1.91 28.43
N ARG A 611 -20.35 0.78 27.74
CA ARG A 611 -21.15 0.40 26.57
C ARG A 611 -22.67 0.41 26.80
N ASP A 612 -23.12 0.13 28.03
CA ASP A 612 -24.54 0.17 28.40
C ASP A 612 -25.04 1.58 28.76
N ASN A 613 -24.16 2.58 28.82
CA ASN A 613 -24.54 3.97 29.04
C ASN A 613 -25.14 4.55 27.74
N PRO A 614 -26.29 5.24 27.80
CA PRO A 614 -26.89 5.85 26.60
C PRO A 614 -26.01 6.91 25.91
N TYR A 615 -24.96 7.39 26.59
CA TYR A 615 -24.00 8.36 26.06
C TYR A 615 -22.61 7.74 25.79
N TYR A 616 -22.54 6.41 25.59
CA TYR A 616 -21.29 5.71 25.28
C TYR A 616 -20.57 6.29 24.06
N ALA A 617 -21.33 6.66 23.01
CA ALA A 617 -20.76 7.26 21.80
C ALA A 617 -20.02 8.58 22.05
N TRP A 618 -20.35 9.29 23.14
CA TRP A 618 -19.68 10.54 23.51
C TRP A 618 -18.37 10.33 24.29
N CYS A 619 -17.97 9.08 24.59
CA CYS A 619 -16.84 8.81 25.48
C CYS A 619 -15.53 9.48 25.04
N GLU A 620 -15.21 9.42 23.74
CA GLU A 620 -14.01 10.05 23.18
C GLU A 620 -14.05 11.58 23.33
N GLU A 621 -15.13 12.22 22.90
CA GLU A 621 -15.33 13.67 23.01
C GLU A 621 -15.34 14.18 24.46
N LEU A 622 -16.03 13.45 25.35
CA LEU A 622 -16.04 13.74 26.78
C LEU A 622 -14.65 13.61 27.39
N PHE A 623 -13.86 12.63 26.94
CA PHE A 623 -12.48 12.49 27.35
C PHE A 623 -11.63 13.66 26.85
N ALA A 624 -11.76 14.04 25.59
CA ALA A 624 -11.00 15.14 24.99
C ALA A 624 -11.32 16.50 25.66
N ASP A 625 -12.59 16.77 25.95
CA ASP A 625 -13.03 17.95 26.71
C ASP A 625 -12.47 17.94 28.14
N LEU A 626 -12.56 16.80 28.83
CA LEU A 626 -12.02 16.62 30.18
C LEU A 626 -10.49 16.79 30.19
N TYR A 627 -9.80 16.24 29.20
CA TYR A 627 -8.35 16.42 29.03
C TYR A 627 -8.01 17.90 28.91
N GLY A 628 -8.77 18.64 28.08
CA GLY A 628 -8.70 20.10 28.00
C GLY A 628 -8.83 20.76 29.37
N CYS A 629 -9.86 20.42 30.15
CA CYS A 629 -10.03 20.92 31.52
C CYS A 629 -8.86 20.55 32.46
N VAL A 630 -8.25 19.38 32.32
CA VAL A 630 -7.09 18.96 33.13
C VAL A 630 -5.85 19.83 32.84
N VAL A 631 -5.57 20.13 31.57
CA VAL A 631 -4.34 20.83 31.17
C VAL A 631 -4.50 22.35 31.03
N ALA A 632 -5.72 22.85 30.81
CA ALA A 632 -6.02 24.26 30.58
C ALA A 632 -7.12 24.84 31.50
N GLY A 633 -7.73 24.04 32.37
CA GLY A 633 -8.62 24.54 33.44
C GLY A 633 -9.82 25.34 32.90
N PRO A 634 -10.20 26.45 33.56
CA PRO A 634 -11.32 27.31 33.14
C PRO A 634 -11.18 27.87 31.72
N LEU A 635 -9.96 28.00 31.19
CA LEU A 635 -9.77 28.51 29.83
C LEU A 635 -10.45 27.62 28.80
N SER A 636 -10.33 26.28 28.90
CA SER A 636 -10.96 25.37 27.94
C SER A 636 -12.47 25.60 27.83
N VAL A 637 -13.13 25.88 28.95
CA VAL A 637 -14.57 26.14 28.98
C VAL A 637 -14.91 27.49 28.34
N LEU A 638 -14.13 28.54 28.64
CA LEU A 638 -14.31 29.86 28.03
C LEU A 638 -14.03 29.83 26.52
N GLY A 639 -13.02 29.07 26.08
CA GLY A 639 -12.70 28.85 24.67
C GLY A 639 -13.84 28.15 23.95
N MET A 640 -14.35 27.05 24.53
CA MET A 640 -15.53 26.35 24.01
C MET A 640 -16.75 27.27 23.93
N GLN A 641 -17.04 28.03 24.98
CA GLN A 641 -18.14 28.99 24.99
C GLN A 641 -18.02 30.03 23.87
N ALA A 642 -16.83 30.59 23.66
CA ALA A 642 -16.59 31.55 22.58
C ALA A 642 -16.77 30.92 21.18
N LEU A 643 -16.25 29.71 20.95
CA LEU A 643 -16.43 28.97 19.70
C LEU A 643 -17.91 28.69 19.42
N LEU A 644 -18.64 28.25 20.44
CA LEU A 644 -20.05 27.94 20.34
C LEU A 644 -20.92 29.17 20.06
N ILE A 645 -20.57 30.34 20.61
CA ILE A 645 -21.25 31.61 20.31
C ILE A 645 -21.07 32.02 18.84
N SER A 646 -19.97 31.62 18.20
CA SER A 646 -19.71 31.94 16.79
C SER A 646 -20.38 30.99 15.79
N LEU A 647 -20.95 29.87 16.23
CA LEU A 647 -21.61 28.88 15.35
C LEU A 647 -23.03 29.29 14.92
N ASP A 648 -23.54 28.61 13.88
CA ASP A 648 -24.93 28.72 13.45
C ASP A 648 -25.89 28.18 14.53
N ARG A 649 -26.75 29.07 15.03
CA ARG A 649 -27.75 28.79 16.07
C ARG A 649 -28.71 27.67 15.70
N GLN A 650 -28.93 27.39 14.41
CA GLN A 650 -29.83 26.32 13.96
C GLN A 650 -29.23 24.92 14.12
N ARG A 651 -27.90 24.79 14.25
CA ARG A 651 -27.21 23.49 14.42
C ARG A 651 -26.95 23.15 15.90
N PHE A 652 -27.28 24.06 16.80
CA PHE A 652 -26.82 24.06 18.20
C PHE A 652 -27.42 22.97 19.11
N TRP A 653 -28.54 22.39 18.70
CA TRP A 653 -29.25 21.35 19.44
C TRP A 653 -29.34 20.03 18.68
N LYS A 654 -28.75 19.95 17.47
CA LYS A 654 -28.72 18.72 16.70
C LYS A 654 -27.78 17.74 17.38
N ASP A 655 -28.30 16.55 17.65
CA ASP A 655 -27.53 15.39 18.03
C ASP A 655 -27.01 14.76 16.73
N ASP A 656 -25.70 14.66 16.60
CA ASP A 656 -25.05 13.93 15.51
C ASP A 656 -24.64 12.52 15.93
N GLU A 657 -25.12 12.07 17.10
CA GLU A 657 -24.85 10.77 17.73
C GLU A 657 -23.38 10.57 18.17
N GLU A 658 -22.46 11.45 17.77
CA GLU A 658 -21.02 11.35 18.01
C GLU A 658 -20.54 12.36 19.08
N HIS A 659 -21.11 13.57 19.12
CA HIS A 659 -20.71 14.63 20.05
C HIS A 659 -21.73 14.90 21.14
N PRO A 660 -21.27 15.31 22.35
CA PRO A 660 -22.13 16.02 23.27
C PRO A 660 -22.78 17.19 22.54
N THR A 661 -24.11 17.24 22.55
CA THR A 661 -24.87 18.32 21.90
C THR A 661 -24.26 19.68 22.26
N PRO A 662 -23.99 20.58 21.31
CA PRO A 662 -23.29 21.85 21.56
C PRO A 662 -23.90 22.66 22.73
N LEU A 663 -25.23 22.65 22.86
CA LEU A 663 -25.97 23.24 23.99
C LEU A 663 -25.53 22.75 25.38
N LEU A 664 -25.18 21.46 25.49
CA LEU A 664 -24.83 20.79 26.75
C LEU A 664 -23.35 20.92 27.09
N ARG A 665 -22.49 21.14 26.10
CA ARG A 665 -21.03 21.02 26.22
C ARG A 665 -20.44 21.94 27.29
N VAL A 666 -20.83 23.22 27.34
CA VAL A 666 -20.36 24.17 28.38
C VAL A 666 -20.76 23.71 29.79
N PHE A 667 -22.00 23.22 29.97
CA PHE A 667 -22.44 22.68 31.26
C PHE A 667 -21.68 21.41 31.65
N LEU A 668 -21.38 20.53 30.70
CA LEU A 668 -20.61 19.32 30.93
C LEU A 668 -19.16 19.66 31.32
N MET A 669 -18.51 20.61 30.64
CA MET A 669 -17.15 21.03 30.98
C MET A 669 -17.08 21.75 32.34
N ALA A 670 -18.07 22.58 32.69
CA ALA A 670 -18.18 23.13 34.04
C ALA A 670 -18.36 22.02 35.09
N GLU A 671 -19.06 20.93 34.76
CA GLU A 671 -19.14 19.75 35.62
C GLU A 671 -17.79 19.02 35.74
N MET A 672 -17.03 18.91 34.65
CA MET A 672 -15.68 18.32 34.66
C MET A 672 -14.75 19.04 35.63
N LEU A 673 -14.75 20.39 35.62
CA LEU A 673 -13.97 21.17 36.58
C LEU A 673 -14.37 20.90 38.04
N ARG A 674 -15.67 20.73 38.33
CA ARG A 674 -16.14 20.35 39.68
C ARG A 674 -15.68 18.96 40.07
N VAL A 675 -15.77 18.00 39.15
CA VAL A 675 -15.30 16.63 39.36
C VAL A 675 -13.80 16.61 39.69
N LEU A 676 -12.99 17.38 38.95
CA LEU A 676 -11.56 17.49 39.19
C LEU A 676 -11.27 18.04 40.60
N GLY A 677 -11.97 19.11 41.01
CA GLY A 677 -11.86 19.66 42.35
C GLY A 677 -12.26 18.68 43.45
N GLU A 678 -13.33 17.92 43.24
CA GLU A 678 -13.79 16.88 44.18
C GLU A 678 -12.78 15.72 44.33
N ILE A 679 -12.13 15.30 43.24
CA ILE A 679 -11.10 14.25 43.29
C ILE A 679 -9.87 14.77 44.02
N GLU A 680 -9.39 15.97 43.70
CA GLU A 680 -8.23 16.56 44.36
C GLU A 680 -8.47 16.75 45.86
N LEU A 681 -9.66 17.22 46.26
CA LEU A 681 -10.06 17.30 47.67
C LEU A 681 -10.07 15.94 48.38
N ARG A 682 -10.50 14.87 47.69
CA ARG A 682 -10.46 13.50 48.22
C ARG A 682 -9.02 12.96 48.38
N GLN A 683 -8.11 13.40 47.50
CA GLN A 683 -6.70 13.00 47.50
C GLN A 683 -5.83 13.84 48.43
N ALA A 684 -6.26 15.06 48.78
CA ALA A 684 -5.57 15.94 49.70
C ALA A 684 -5.44 15.31 51.11
N GLY A 685 -4.29 15.52 51.74
CA GLY A 685 -4.03 15.10 53.12
C GLY A 685 -4.89 15.86 54.16
N PRO A 686 -4.60 15.70 55.48
CA PRO A 686 -5.39 16.30 56.57
C PRO A 686 -5.56 17.83 56.50
N ASP A 687 -4.70 18.50 55.73
CA ASP A 687 -4.62 19.96 55.59
C ASP A 687 -5.70 20.51 54.64
N GLY A 688 -6.36 19.64 53.86
CA GLY A 688 -7.62 19.94 53.14
C GLY A 688 -7.55 20.99 52.03
N THR A 689 -6.36 21.45 51.64
CA THR A 689 -6.20 22.49 50.61
C THR A 689 -6.21 21.87 49.22
N CYS A 690 -7.18 22.27 48.40
CA CYS A 690 -7.21 22.00 46.96
C CYS A 690 -6.43 23.10 46.25
N GLU A 691 -5.25 22.77 45.71
CA GLU A 691 -4.33 23.75 45.16
C GLU A 691 -4.54 23.98 43.65
N ARG A 692 -5.05 22.99 42.89
CA ARG A 692 -5.08 23.05 41.42
C ARG A 692 -6.46 23.25 40.80
N TYR A 693 -7.51 22.55 41.26
CA TYR A 693 -8.82 22.45 40.60
C TYR A 693 -10.01 22.98 41.44
N CYS A 694 -9.78 23.89 42.37
CA CYS A 694 -10.85 24.52 43.17
C CYS A 694 -11.46 25.75 42.46
N PHE A 695 -12.48 25.52 41.64
CA PHE A 695 -13.09 26.49 40.71
C PHE A 695 -14.59 26.73 40.97
N ASP A 696 -15.03 26.68 42.23
CA ASP A 696 -16.45 26.76 42.58
C ASP A 696 -17.12 28.05 42.10
N GLU A 697 -16.44 29.20 42.26
CA GLU A 697 -16.95 30.51 41.85
C GLU A 697 -17.07 30.60 40.33
N ILE A 698 -15.99 30.29 39.60
CA ILE A 698 -15.99 30.40 38.15
C ILE A 698 -16.90 29.38 37.45
N THR A 699 -17.04 28.15 37.97
CA THR A 699 -17.97 27.17 37.38
C THR A 699 -19.43 27.58 37.57
N ALA A 700 -19.77 28.23 38.70
CA ALA A 700 -21.10 28.80 38.90
C ALA A 700 -21.37 29.96 37.92
N MET A 701 -20.38 30.83 37.72
CA MET A 701 -20.46 31.92 36.74
C MET A 701 -20.63 31.40 35.31
N MET A 702 -19.90 30.35 34.92
CA MET A 702 -20.02 29.73 33.59
C MET A 702 -21.43 29.17 33.35
N ASP A 703 -22.01 28.50 34.34
CA ASP A 703 -23.39 28.00 34.24
C ASP A 703 -24.39 29.16 34.09
N ASP A 704 -24.23 30.25 34.86
CA ASP A 704 -25.07 31.44 34.81
C ASP A 704 -24.97 32.17 33.47
N ASP A 705 -23.76 32.42 32.98
CA ASP A 705 -23.52 33.15 31.74
C ASP A 705 -23.96 32.35 30.53
N TRP A 706 -23.75 31.04 30.53
CA TRP A 706 -24.26 30.17 29.49
C TRP A 706 -25.79 30.15 29.46
N ALA A 707 -26.44 30.04 30.63
CA ALA A 707 -27.89 30.12 30.72
C ALA A 707 -28.45 31.46 30.20
N LYS A 708 -27.77 32.58 30.48
CA LYS A 708 -28.13 33.90 29.93
C LYS A 708 -28.02 33.95 28.41
N ILE A 709 -26.93 33.43 27.84
CA ILE A 709 -26.72 33.39 26.38
C ILE A 709 -27.82 32.55 25.70
N LEU A 710 -28.12 31.37 26.25
CA LEU A 710 -29.21 30.53 25.76
C LEU A 710 -30.56 31.29 25.83
N GLY A 711 -30.83 32.02 26.92
CA GLY A 711 -32.01 32.88 27.03
C GLY A 711 -32.09 33.97 25.96
N GLN A 712 -30.96 34.62 25.62
CA GLN A 712 -30.89 35.60 24.52
C GLN A 712 -31.19 34.97 23.15
N TRP A 713 -30.94 33.68 23.00
CA TRP A 713 -31.25 32.90 21.81
C TRP A 713 -32.65 32.28 21.83
N GLN A 714 -33.51 32.70 22.77
CA GLN A 714 -34.89 32.22 22.94
C GLN A 714 -35.02 30.77 23.41
N TYR A 715 -33.95 30.19 23.98
CA TYR A 715 -34.06 28.93 24.72
C TYR A 715 -34.58 29.22 26.13
N GLU A 716 -35.75 28.66 26.47
CA GLU A 716 -36.40 28.97 27.75
C GLU A 716 -35.96 27.99 28.84
N ARG A 717 -35.49 28.50 29.97
CA ARG A 717 -35.33 27.71 31.19
C ARG A 717 -36.71 27.34 31.74
N LEU A 718 -36.93 26.07 32.04
CA LEU A 718 -38.23 25.57 32.53
C LEU A 718 -38.34 25.48 34.07
N ASP A 719 -37.26 25.75 34.79
CA ASP A 719 -37.18 25.72 36.25
C ASP A 719 -36.83 27.10 36.83
N GLU A 720 -37.37 27.44 38.00
CA GLU A 720 -37.07 28.69 38.71
C GLU A 720 -35.69 28.63 39.41
N GLY A 721 -34.89 29.70 39.30
CA GLY A 721 -33.61 29.84 40.02
C GLY A 721 -32.49 30.50 39.21
N ASN A 722 -31.33 30.67 39.85
CA ASN A 722 -30.06 31.01 39.21
C ASN A 722 -29.23 29.73 38.97
N GLY A 723 -28.18 29.81 38.17
CA GLY A 723 -27.25 28.72 37.86
C GLY A 723 -27.70 27.82 36.72
N ARG A 724 -27.12 26.61 36.65
CA ARG A 724 -27.41 25.62 35.61
C ARG A 724 -28.90 25.28 35.56
N PRO A 725 -29.57 25.40 34.39
CA PRO A 725 -30.95 25.00 34.24
C PRO A 725 -31.10 23.48 34.41
N HIS A 726 -32.15 23.02 35.06
CA HIS A 726 -32.48 21.60 35.07
C HIS A 726 -33.01 21.13 33.71
N ARG A 727 -33.77 22.00 33.04
CA ARG A 727 -34.36 21.73 31.72
C ARG A 727 -34.38 22.99 30.86
N VAL A 728 -34.10 22.81 29.58
CA VAL A 728 -34.12 23.87 28.57
C VAL A 728 -35.13 23.51 27.48
N TYR A 729 -35.97 24.47 27.11
CA TYR A 729 -36.91 24.36 26.00
C TYR A 729 -36.29 24.89 24.71
N LEU A 730 -36.39 24.11 23.63
CA LEU A 730 -35.89 24.43 22.30
C LEU A 730 -37.00 25.13 21.50
N PRO A 731 -36.76 26.34 20.94
CA PRO A 731 -37.73 27.08 20.15
C PRO A 731 -37.89 26.54 18.71
N ASP A 732 -37.61 25.25 18.47
CA ASP A 732 -37.70 24.64 17.14
C ASP A 732 -39.18 24.30 16.81
N PRO A 733 -39.77 24.91 15.76
CA PRO A 733 -41.11 24.58 15.32
C PRO A 733 -41.19 23.18 14.67
N THR A 734 -40.07 22.60 14.22
CA THR A 734 -40.03 21.31 13.51
C THR A 734 -39.91 20.09 14.41
N ALA A 735 -39.35 20.23 15.61
CA ALA A 735 -39.30 19.19 16.63
C ALA A 735 -40.69 18.79 17.19
N SER A 736 -40.86 17.52 17.58
CA SER A 736 -42.05 17.08 18.31
C SER A 736 -42.09 17.70 19.72
N GLN A 737 -43.25 17.80 20.38
CA GLN A 737 -43.35 18.45 21.71
C GLN A 737 -42.42 17.83 22.77
N LEU A 738 -42.06 16.55 22.66
CA LEU A 738 -41.16 15.87 23.59
C LEU A 738 -39.68 16.14 23.27
N ASP A 739 -39.35 16.31 21.98
CA ASP A 739 -37.99 16.61 21.51
C ASP A 739 -37.60 18.08 21.76
N LYS A 740 -38.57 18.93 22.10
CA LYS A 740 -38.35 20.33 22.46
C LYS A 740 -37.77 20.53 23.86
N ILE A 741 -37.58 19.49 24.67
CA ILE A 741 -37.09 19.65 26.05
C ILE A 741 -35.78 18.87 26.25
N VAL A 742 -34.69 19.62 26.48
CA VAL A 742 -33.40 19.05 26.87
C VAL A 742 -33.31 18.97 28.39
N ASN A 743 -33.17 17.76 28.94
CA ASN A 743 -33.07 17.54 30.37
C ASN A 743 -31.60 17.53 30.84
N VAL A 744 -31.02 18.73 30.95
CA VAL A 744 -29.62 18.97 31.34
C VAL A 744 -29.24 18.18 32.60
N LYS A 745 -30.08 18.22 33.64
CA LYS A 745 -29.82 17.51 34.91
C LYS A 745 -29.69 16.00 34.71
N ARG A 746 -30.56 15.40 33.87
CA ARG A 746 -30.51 13.98 33.58
C ARG A 746 -29.25 13.62 32.80
N VAL A 747 -28.88 14.41 31.78
CA VAL A 747 -27.65 14.17 31.00
C VAL A 747 -26.44 14.22 31.91
N VAL A 748 -26.25 15.33 32.64
CA VAL A 748 -25.13 15.52 33.57
C VAL A 748 -25.05 14.34 34.55
N LYS A 749 -26.16 13.95 35.18
CA LYS A 749 -26.20 12.81 36.10
C LYS A 749 -25.76 11.49 35.46
N THR A 750 -26.09 11.29 34.17
CA THR A 750 -25.83 10.03 33.45
C THR A 750 -24.40 9.95 32.93
N VAL A 751 -23.82 11.09 32.54
CA VAL A 751 -22.45 11.21 32.03
C VAL A 751 -21.42 11.33 33.16
N ARG A 752 -21.81 11.89 34.32
CA ARG A 752 -20.90 12.12 35.46
C ARG A 752 -20.07 10.90 35.88
N PRO A 753 -20.58 9.65 35.92
CA PRO A 753 -19.76 8.48 36.21
C PRO A 753 -18.61 8.27 35.21
N ILE A 754 -18.84 8.54 33.92
CA ILE A 754 -17.80 8.48 32.87
C ILE A 754 -16.72 9.54 33.15
N ILE A 755 -17.14 10.78 33.42
CA ILE A 755 -16.24 11.90 33.75
C ILE A 755 -15.40 11.57 34.98
N LEU A 756 -16.02 11.05 36.05
CA LEU A 756 -15.34 10.68 37.29
C LEU A 756 -14.24 9.66 37.05
N GLU A 757 -14.54 8.59 36.32
CA GLU A 757 -13.58 7.53 36.04
C GLU A 757 -12.37 8.05 35.25
N PHE A 758 -12.62 8.73 34.12
CA PHE A 758 -11.53 9.28 33.30
C PHE A 758 -10.72 10.33 34.06
N ALA A 759 -11.37 11.16 34.88
CA ALA A 759 -10.69 12.16 35.69
C ALA A 759 -9.77 11.51 36.73
N GLU A 760 -10.21 10.42 37.37
CA GLU A 760 -9.37 9.66 38.30
C GLU A 760 -8.14 9.08 37.59
N TYR A 761 -8.28 8.49 36.39
CA TYR A 761 -7.13 8.01 35.63
C TYR A 761 -6.17 9.13 35.21
N LEU A 762 -6.70 10.26 34.71
CA LEU A 762 -5.87 11.40 34.29
C LEU A 762 -5.12 12.01 35.47
N LEU A 763 -5.79 12.25 36.61
CA LEU A 763 -5.14 12.83 37.78
C LEU A 763 -4.09 11.89 38.39
N ASN A 764 -4.36 10.58 38.46
CA ASN A 764 -3.40 9.60 38.97
C ASN A 764 -2.15 9.46 38.10
N ASN A 765 -2.26 9.76 36.81
CA ASN A 765 -1.15 9.70 35.87
C ASN A 765 -0.57 11.08 35.54
N PHE A 766 -1.05 12.17 36.13
CA PHE A 766 -0.53 13.49 35.86
C PHE A 766 0.91 13.63 36.35
N LYS A 767 1.86 13.91 35.46
CA LYS A 767 3.26 14.18 35.84
C LYS A 767 3.64 15.62 35.54
N GLN A 768 4.11 16.35 36.56
CA GLN A 768 4.71 17.67 36.32
C GLN A 768 6.06 17.50 35.60
N PRO A 769 6.29 18.17 34.45
CA PRO A 769 7.58 18.12 33.78
C PRO A 769 8.68 18.77 34.64
N VAL A 770 9.81 18.07 34.86
CA VAL A 770 10.94 18.56 35.67
C VAL A 770 11.60 19.83 35.09
N ALA A 771 11.45 20.08 33.79
CA ALA A 771 12.13 21.17 33.07
C ALA A 771 11.35 22.49 32.99
N MET A 772 10.11 22.53 33.47
CA MET A 772 9.35 23.77 33.65
C MET A 772 8.53 23.65 34.92
N PRO A 773 8.72 24.51 35.95
CA PRO A 773 7.71 24.65 36.97
C PRO A 773 6.43 25.04 36.24
N LEU A 774 5.40 24.22 36.36
CA LEU A 774 4.09 24.49 35.82
C LEU A 774 3.49 25.69 36.57
N ASP A 775 3.96 26.89 36.24
CA ASP A 775 3.05 27.96 35.88
C ASP A 775 2.41 27.56 34.53
N THR A 776 1.72 26.40 34.48
CA THR A 776 0.58 26.26 33.58
C THR A 776 -0.25 27.48 33.92
N PRO A 777 -0.51 28.42 33.00
CA PRO A 777 -1.02 29.71 33.42
C PRO A 777 -2.45 29.66 34.01
N TRP A 778 -3.04 28.47 34.14
CA TRP A 778 -4.47 28.24 34.32
C TRP A 778 -4.81 27.37 35.53
N ASN A 779 -3.81 27.00 36.35
CA ASN A 779 -4.04 26.53 37.72
C ASN A 779 -4.72 27.67 38.49
N LYS A 780 -5.42 27.36 39.58
CA LYS A 780 -5.85 28.40 40.51
C LYS A 780 -4.64 29.25 40.92
N SER A 781 -4.65 30.54 40.57
CA SER A 781 -3.74 31.49 41.20
C SER A 781 -4.27 31.73 42.62
N ALA A 782 -3.40 31.70 43.63
CA ALA A 782 -3.81 31.83 45.04
C ALA A 782 -4.56 33.15 45.37
N GLU A 783 -4.63 34.09 44.43
CA GLU A 783 -5.09 35.46 44.66
C GLU A 783 -6.37 35.87 43.88
N ARG A 784 -6.77 35.18 42.79
CA ARG A 784 -7.97 35.51 41.99
C ARG A 784 -8.61 34.30 41.29
N ASP A 785 -9.92 34.09 41.50
CA ASP A 785 -10.78 33.09 40.85
C ASP A 785 -12.00 33.77 40.19
N ASP A 786 -11.74 34.69 39.25
CA ASP A 786 -12.78 35.44 38.54
C ASP A 786 -12.63 35.38 37.01
N ILE A 787 -13.73 35.58 36.30
CA ILE A 787 -13.77 35.49 34.82
C ILE A 787 -12.88 36.53 34.13
N ALA A 788 -12.64 37.69 34.75
CA ALA A 788 -11.84 38.77 34.17
C ALA A 788 -10.36 38.39 34.14
N PHE A 789 -9.85 37.77 35.21
CA PHE A 789 -8.51 37.19 35.26
C PHE A 789 -8.31 36.18 34.14
N TYR A 790 -9.21 35.20 34.00
CA TYR A 790 -9.10 34.17 32.95
C TYR A 790 -9.28 34.73 31.53
N THR A 791 -10.08 35.80 31.37
CA THR A 791 -10.20 36.50 30.08
C THR A 791 -8.91 37.23 29.70
N GLU A 792 -8.24 37.89 30.66
CA GLU A 792 -6.93 38.54 30.44
C GLU A 792 -5.85 37.52 30.10
N GLN A 793 -5.83 36.44 30.86
CA GLN A 793 -5.03 35.23 30.63
C GLN A 793 -5.20 34.67 29.21
N MET A 794 -6.45 34.53 28.75
CA MET A 794 -6.77 34.10 27.39
C MET A 794 -6.25 35.09 26.33
N ARG A 795 -6.33 36.40 26.55
CA ARG A 795 -5.75 37.42 25.66
C ARG A 795 -4.21 37.35 25.62
N GLY A 796 -3.59 37.06 26.76
CA GLY A 796 -2.14 36.92 26.92
C GLY A 796 -1.50 35.85 26.02
N LEU A 797 -2.27 34.83 25.61
CA LEU A 797 -1.82 33.78 24.70
C LEU A 797 -1.32 34.29 23.35
N ARG A 798 -1.82 35.44 22.87
CA ARG A 798 -1.44 36.03 21.56
C ARG A 798 -0.22 36.93 21.64
N THR A 799 0.31 37.17 22.83
CA THR A 799 1.37 38.16 23.02
C THR A 799 2.71 37.62 22.54
N ARG A 800 3.57 38.52 22.03
CA ARG A 800 4.99 38.20 21.83
C ARG A 800 5.64 37.68 23.10
N ASP A 801 5.15 38.07 24.27
CA ASP A 801 5.67 37.60 25.55
C ASP A 801 5.43 36.11 25.76
N PHE A 802 4.28 35.58 25.33
CA PHE A 802 4.05 34.13 25.30
C PHE A 802 4.97 33.46 24.27
N ALA A 803 5.07 34.03 23.06
CA ALA A 803 5.98 33.51 22.03
C ALA A 803 7.44 33.51 22.52
N ASN A 804 7.89 34.48 23.30
CA ASN A 804 9.25 34.58 23.82
C ASN A 804 9.54 33.63 25.00
N LYS A 805 8.55 32.85 25.48
CA LYS A 805 8.79 31.85 26.52
C LYS A 805 9.78 30.81 26.01
N LYS A 806 10.89 30.66 26.74
CA LYS A 806 11.98 29.74 26.38
C LYS A 806 11.48 28.30 26.46
N MET A 807 11.40 27.64 25.32
CA MET A 807 11.03 26.24 25.20
C MET A 807 12.07 25.51 24.35
N ARG A 808 12.43 24.30 24.77
CA ARG A 808 13.41 23.47 24.05
C ARG A 808 12.75 22.18 23.59
N ILE A 809 12.73 21.99 22.29
CA ILE A 809 12.38 20.72 21.66
C ILE A 809 13.63 20.03 21.11
N GLN A 810 13.53 18.73 20.91
CA GLN A 810 14.50 17.90 20.24
C GLN A 810 14.10 17.68 18.78
N TRP A 811 15.10 17.69 17.92
CA TRP A 811 14.95 17.16 16.57
C TRP A 811 14.97 15.62 16.65
N GLN A 812 13.92 14.98 16.16
CA GLN A 812 13.90 13.53 15.98
C GLN A 812 14.77 13.20 14.78
N LYS A 813 15.99 12.68 15.00
CA LYS A 813 16.77 12.15 13.88
C LYS A 813 16.10 10.87 13.39
N ALA A 814 16.01 10.70 12.07
CA ALA A 814 15.64 9.42 11.50
C ALA A 814 16.60 8.34 12.05
N GLY A 815 16.06 7.27 12.63
CA GLY A 815 16.87 6.15 13.08
C GLY A 815 17.61 5.56 11.88
N GLU A 816 18.95 5.48 11.95
CA GLU A 816 19.73 4.72 10.97
C GLU A 816 19.28 3.26 11.01
N GLY A 817 18.37 2.87 10.11
CA GLY A 817 17.93 1.48 9.97
C GLY A 817 16.71 1.07 10.80
N GLU A 818 15.89 1.98 11.32
CA GLU A 818 14.54 1.62 11.79
C GLU A 818 13.69 1.28 10.57
N THR A 819 13.70 -0.01 10.22
CA THR A 819 12.80 -0.64 9.28
C THR A 819 11.37 -0.21 9.57
N ALA A 820 10.62 0.06 8.50
CA ALA A 820 9.21 0.41 8.56
C ALA A 820 8.48 -0.34 9.68
N ILE A 821 7.69 0.40 10.46
CA ILE A 821 7.00 -0.10 11.65
C ILE A 821 6.45 -1.49 11.33
N PRO A 822 6.89 -2.53 12.06
CA PRO A 822 6.43 -3.89 11.84
C PRO A 822 4.96 -3.92 12.19
N TYR A 823 4.12 -3.75 11.17
CA TYR A 823 2.69 -3.91 11.32
C TYR A 823 2.44 -5.36 11.78
N PRO A 824 1.77 -5.59 12.92
CA PRO A 824 1.67 -6.91 13.51
C PRO A 824 1.19 -7.94 12.48
N ASP A 825 2.00 -8.98 12.27
CA ASP A 825 1.78 -10.01 11.26
C ASP A 825 0.77 -11.04 11.78
N ASP A 826 -0.48 -10.62 12.00
CA ASP A 826 -1.57 -11.52 12.44
C ASP A 826 -2.38 -12.08 11.26
N THR A 827 -2.23 -11.51 10.07
CA THR A 827 -2.96 -11.90 8.86
C THR A 827 -2.04 -12.20 7.69
N SER A 828 -2.16 -13.40 7.13
CA SER A 828 -1.45 -13.79 5.89
C SER A 828 -2.03 -13.15 4.62
N ASN A 829 -3.00 -12.22 4.74
CA ASN A 829 -3.71 -11.62 3.61
C ASN A 829 -3.25 -10.15 3.40
N PRO A 830 -2.52 -9.84 2.31
CA PRO A 830 -1.99 -8.50 2.08
C PRO A 830 -3.08 -7.43 1.86
N GLU A 831 -4.28 -7.82 1.42
CA GLU A 831 -5.40 -6.89 1.26
C GLU A 831 -5.96 -6.44 2.61
N GLU A 832 -6.08 -7.36 3.57
CA GLU A 832 -6.56 -7.04 4.91
C GLU A 832 -5.57 -6.14 5.64
N ARG A 833 -4.27 -6.39 5.44
CA ARG A 833 -3.21 -5.52 5.94
C ARG A 833 -3.29 -4.12 5.35
N LEU A 834 -3.53 -3.97 4.05
CA LEU A 834 -3.73 -2.64 3.44
C LEU A 834 -4.98 -1.94 3.99
N ARG A 835 -6.06 -2.68 4.21
CA ARG A 835 -7.31 -2.15 4.77
C ARG A 835 -7.08 -1.62 6.18
N ARG A 836 -6.48 -2.42 7.07
CA ARG A 836 -6.12 -2.00 8.43
C ARG A 836 -5.19 -0.79 8.47
N ILE A 837 -4.14 -0.80 7.64
CA ILE A 837 -3.26 0.37 7.51
C ILE A 837 -4.07 1.61 7.16
N LEU A 838 -5.00 1.53 6.20
CA LEU A 838 -5.83 2.68 5.82
C LEU A 838 -6.85 3.08 6.90
N GLU A 839 -7.35 2.13 7.68
CA GLU A 839 -8.25 2.39 8.81
C GLU A 839 -7.52 3.16 9.93
N GLU A 840 -6.29 2.77 10.25
CA GLU A 840 -5.44 3.46 11.22
C GLU A 840 -4.80 4.74 10.65
N TRP A 841 -4.72 4.86 9.33
CA TRP A 841 -4.15 6.00 8.62
C TRP A 841 -5.22 7.01 8.23
N SER A 842 -5.68 7.78 9.19
CA SER A 842 -6.71 8.79 8.96
C SER A 842 -6.57 10.00 9.89
N ASN A 843 -7.52 10.92 9.79
CA ASN A 843 -7.68 11.94 10.82
C ASN A 843 -8.47 11.27 11.94
N SER A 844 -7.95 11.28 13.15
CA SER A 844 -8.78 11.24 14.35
C SER A 844 -9.36 12.62 14.60
N GLY A 845 -10.49 12.70 15.29
CA GLY A 845 -11.39 13.85 15.18
C GLY A 845 -12.36 13.61 14.03
N PRO A 846 -13.59 14.09 14.15
CA PRO A 846 -14.72 13.25 14.57
C PRO A 846 -15.17 12.17 13.58
N THR A 847 -14.49 11.97 12.46
CA THR A 847 -14.99 11.14 11.36
C THR A 847 -14.00 10.07 10.93
N GLY A 848 -13.51 9.30 11.91
CA GLY A 848 -12.84 8.01 11.68
C GLY A 848 -13.59 7.05 10.74
N HIS A 849 -14.88 7.31 10.42
CA HIS A 849 -15.55 6.80 9.24
C HIS A 849 -16.58 7.81 8.69
N GLY A 850 -16.28 8.48 7.57
CA GLY A 850 -17.33 9.03 6.71
C GLY A 850 -17.03 10.38 6.05
N ASP A 851 -17.11 10.40 4.72
CA ASP A 851 -17.56 11.58 3.99
C ASP A 851 -18.89 12.06 4.59
N HIS A 852 -18.93 13.29 5.12
CA HIS A 852 -20.19 14.01 5.27
C HIS A 852 -20.13 15.32 4.46
N PRO A 853 -21.15 15.60 3.63
CA PRO A 853 -21.18 16.79 2.77
C PRO A 853 -21.48 18.04 3.60
N ASP A 854 -20.71 19.09 3.34
CA ASP A 854 -20.93 20.53 3.58
C ASP A 854 -21.59 21.01 4.91
#